data_AF-A0A6V7R2Q8-F1
#
_entry.id   AF-A0A6V7R2Q8-F1
#
_cell.length_a   1.000
_cell.length_b   1.000
_cell.length_c   1.000
_cell.angle_alpha   90.00
_cell.angle_beta   90.00
_cell.angle_gamma   90.00
#
_symmetry.space_group_name_H-M   'P 1'
#
loop_
_entity.id
_entity.type
_entity.pdbx_description
1 polymer ?
#
loop_
_entity_poly.entity_id
_entity_poly.type
_entity_poly.pdbx_seq_one_letter_code
_entity_poly.pdbx_strand_id
1 'polypeptide(L)'
;MIFCVFSLILQSAKLIASLVFGYYMKPSYYDIILLYEWKEDNMDNVKREKIKQTLEKMKSYKIEDSLLDTIVLDISRIADKEITKIINEYKKKTDIIITTPEKELLRKYLLGYDVDISNYDNLDYTKLFFNKNDYLEEAYALIEHGLFRNLDSVIGTIYSRTTLNNDVDYKYKNYISTIEKKYSQLLYFKVQNNDEIKTMFESITQLYDSLENYHYCAIEFDEACDWNYIYKIGLYVENFKSEKKLKAFKQEKQINTMVNFLNDITSVSDELINSIKTFYSGVNYGFQFQDLIITKDGKRKLMVLQKVELNENPVPCPSCFETLVRGNSYPKMLYKSFECNNPTCPSRSKIGRGKRFDYYSVKRNNKLLLNSKENYIENKLRNQYRKDIVDNDSDFLEFMINFYTWSENTISYISNNKLDKSNIFDRKIDNININNFIKNESKFYDLPLVDLITEFNNNLSEKLNDIESLNVNHLINQSTIINGNSTTLLNTNLYKETFDLSVTSPPYFNAREYSQWDNLILYLFDMLRNAKAVYSSLKKNGVYAYNIGDIVDKDNVYVTSNMSSKRQILGFYSMLIFEIVGFDIIGNDIWDKGEVQSKRNSSSNSFPGFLRPINCYEHIIYVQKNKTLSLQTKVKEIDTVRKINSKGENKYGHTAPYPEKLVQFIFNRLKTSEQENILILDPFLGSGTTSIVSEKNNFKSVGFELNESYFQLAKDRIYHALNN
;
A
#
# COMPACT_ATOMS: atom_id res chain seq x y z
N MET A 1 6.62 -2.20 72.77
CA MET A 1 6.91 -0.86 72.20
C MET A 1 7.26 -0.91 70.71
N ILE A 2 8.18 -1.80 70.27
CA ILE A 2 8.57 -1.95 68.85
C ILE A 2 7.39 -2.33 67.93
N PHE A 3 6.47 -3.18 68.39
CA PHE A 3 5.25 -3.55 67.64
C PHE A 3 4.26 -2.39 67.43
N CYS A 4 4.14 -1.46 68.39
CA CYS A 4 3.26 -0.29 68.25
C CYS A 4 3.87 0.73 67.28
N VAL A 5 5.19 0.92 67.30
CA VAL A 5 5.89 1.80 66.35
C VAL A 5 5.78 1.26 64.92
N PHE A 6 5.86 -0.05 64.72
CA PHE A 6 5.66 -0.68 63.41
C PHE A 6 4.23 -0.51 62.88
N SER A 7 3.21 -0.64 63.74
CA SER A 7 1.82 -0.40 63.38
C SER A 7 1.55 1.05 62.96
N LEU A 8 2.17 2.02 63.64
CA LEU A 8 2.03 3.45 63.33
C LEU A 8 2.73 3.84 62.03
N ILE A 9 3.89 3.25 61.72
CA ILE A 9 4.62 3.46 60.45
C ILE A 9 3.82 2.87 59.26
N LEU A 10 3.18 1.72 59.44
CA LEU A 10 2.32 1.11 58.41
C LEU A 10 1.02 1.89 58.16
N GLN A 11 0.44 2.50 59.19
CA GLN A 11 -0.75 3.34 59.05
C GLN A 11 -0.44 4.66 58.33
N SER A 12 0.72 5.26 58.59
CA SER A 12 1.16 6.48 57.91
C SER A 12 1.58 6.22 56.47
N ALA A 13 2.18 5.06 56.16
CA ALA A 13 2.43 4.63 54.78
C ALA A 13 1.14 4.40 53.95
N LYS A 14 0.07 3.90 54.58
CA LYS A 14 -1.26 3.76 53.94
C LYS A 14 -1.90 5.10 53.59
N LEU A 15 -1.73 6.11 54.44
CA LEU A 15 -2.28 7.46 54.22
C LEU A 15 -1.54 8.17 53.08
N ILE A 16 -0.22 8.00 53.01
CA ILE A 16 0.63 8.57 51.94
C ILE A 16 0.33 7.89 50.59
N ALA A 17 0.15 6.57 50.57
CA ALA A 17 -0.19 5.84 49.35
C ALA A 17 -1.58 6.21 48.79
N SER A 18 -2.56 6.50 49.65
CA SER A 18 -3.90 6.93 49.23
C SER A 18 -3.96 8.37 48.72
N LEU A 19 -3.03 9.23 49.16
CA LEU A 19 -2.96 10.63 48.74
C LEU A 19 -2.15 10.81 47.45
N VAL A 20 -1.22 9.90 47.13
CA VAL A 20 -0.32 10.02 45.97
C VAL A 20 -0.82 9.26 44.73
N PHE A 21 -1.55 8.14 44.90
CA PHE A 21 -2.00 7.31 43.77
C PHE A 21 -3.53 7.34 43.63
N GLY A 22 -4.03 8.43 43.06
CA GLY A 22 -5.40 8.50 42.56
C GLY A 22 -5.63 7.49 41.43
N TYR A 23 -6.61 6.61 41.64
CA TYR A 23 -7.32 5.83 40.62
C TYR A 23 -6.49 4.95 39.67
N TYR A 24 -5.92 3.84 40.16
CA TYR A 24 -5.77 2.60 39.38
C TYR A 24 -5.98 1.39 40.31
N MET A 25 -6.64 0.35 39.79
CA MET A 25 -7.08 -0.88 40.48
C MET A 25 -6.18 -1.33 41.64
N LYS A 26 -6.77 -1.48 42.84
CA LYS A 26 -6.08 -2.03 44.02
C LYS A 26 -5.80 -3.53 43.82
N PRO A 27 -4.54 -3.98 43.88
CA PRO A 27 -4.24 -5.40 44.07
C PRO A 27 -4.83 -5.86 45.41
N SER A 28 -5.33 -7.09 45.47
CA SER A 28 -5.75 -7.67 46.75
C SER A 28 -4.53 -7.81 47.67
N TYR A 29 -4.75 -7.83 48.99
CA TYR A 29 -3.68 -8.08 49.98
C TYR A 29 -2.91 -9.40 49.70
N TYR A 30 -3.57 -10.35 49.03
CA TYR A 30 -3.00 -11.61 48.56
C TYR A 30 -1.99 -11.44 47.41
N ASP A 31 -2.24 -10.51 46.49
CA ASP A 31 -1.35 -10.22 45.36
C ASP A 31 -0.04 -9.59 45.84
N ILE A 32 -0.10 -8.81 46.92
CA ILE A 32 1.08 -8.17 47.54
C ILE A 32 1.99 -9.20 48.24
N ILE A 33 1.40 -10.23 48.86
CA ILE A 33 2.16 -11.32 49.50
C ILE A 33 2.86 -12.19 48.45
N LEU A 34 2.16 -12.56 47.37
CA LEU A 34 2.75 -13.28 46.23
C LEU A 34 3.88 -12.48 45.57
N LEU A 35 3.73 -11.16 45.42
CA LEU A 35 4.79 -10.29 44.86
C LEU A 35 6.03 -10.19 45.77
N TYR A 36 5.89 -10.37 47.09
CA TYR A 36 7.00 -10.30 48.06
C TYR A 36 7.83 -11.60 48.09
N GLU A 37 7.24 -12.77 47.83
CA GLU A 37 7.93 -14.08 47.78
C GLU A 37 8.84 -14.27 46.56
N TRP A 38 8.82 -13.31 45.64
CA TRP A 38 9.51 -13.38 44.37
C TRP A 38 10.87 -12.65 44.36
N LYS A 39 11.26 -11.99 45.45
CA LYS A 39 12.60 -11.42 45.58
C LYS A 39 13.59 -12.46 46.11
N GLU A 40 14.68 -12.61 45.36
CA GLU A 40 15.88 -13.41 45.63
C GLU A 40 15.67 -14.93 45.49
N ASP A 41 16.14 -15.51 44.36
CA ASP A 41 16.79 -16.83 44.29
C ASP A 41 17.30 -17.13 42.87
N ASN A 42 18.58 -17.54 42.75
CA ASN A 42 19.34 -17.70 41.49
C ASN A 42 19.40 -19.16 40.98
N MET A 43 18.36 -19.98 41.16
CA MET A 43 18.35 -21.37 40.66
C MET A 43 17.07 -21.71 39.89
N ASP A 44 17.21 -22.33 38.72
CA ASP A 44 16.10 -22.72 37.83
C ASP A 44 15.03 -23.58 38.52
N ASN A 45 15.46 -24.51 39.37
CA ASN A 45 14.55 -25.36 40.13
C ASN A 45 13.62 -24.55 41.06
N VAL A 46 14.09 -23.43 41.61
CA VAL A 46 13.29 -22.57 42.48
C VAL A 46 12.23 -21.83 41.67
N LYS A 47 12.60 -21.24 40.52
CA LYS A 47 11.66 -20.52 39.64
C LYS A 47 10.61 -21.45 39.06
N ARG A 48 11.02 -22.65 38.65
CA ARG A 48 10.11 -23.71 38.17
C ARG A 48 9.08 -24.07 39.24
N GLU A 49 9.51 -24.38 40.45
CA GLU A 49 8.60 -24.77 41.55
C GLU A 49 7.68 -23.62 41.95
N LYS A 50 8.16 -22.36 41.99
CA LYS A 50 7.31 -21.18 42.24
C LYS A 50 6.18 -21.08 41.22
N ILE A 51 6.45 -21.30 39.93
CA ILE A 51 5.41 -21.28 38.88
C ILE A 51 4.42 -22.43 39.06
N LYS A 52 4.90 -23.66 39.36
CA LYS A 52 4.04 -24.83 39.59
C LYS A 52 3.08 -24.61 40.76
N GLN A 53 3.59 -24.15 41.90
CA GLN A 53 2.79 -23.83 43.08
C GLN A 53 1.75 -22.74 42.78
N THR A 54 2.13 -21.73 41.99
CA THR A 54 1.21 -20.66 41.60
C THR A 54 0.10 -21.18 40.68
N LEU A 55 0.41 -22.06 39.72
CA LEU A 55 -0.58 -22.72 38.86
C LEU A 55 -1.55 -23.58 39.68
N GLU A 56 -1.04 -24.38 40.61
CA GLU A 56 -1.88 -25.22 41.47
C GLU A 56 -2.82 -24.36 42.33
N LYS A 57 -2.31 -23.26 42.88
CA LYS A 57 -3.08 -22.31 43.71
C LYS A 57 -4.15 -21.55 42.92
N MET A 58 -3.82 -21.05 41.72
CA MET A 58 -4.70 -20.15 40.95
C MET A 58 -5.62 -20.87 39.96
N LYS A 59 -5.24 -22.07 39.50
CA LYS A 59 -5.96 -22.82 38.45
C LYS A 59 -6.28 -24.25 38.83
N SER A 60 -5.89 -24.71 40.03
CA SER A 60 -6.08 -26.09 40.48
C SER A 60 -5.52 -27.11 39.48
N TYR A 61 -4.39 -26.77 38.86
CA TYR A 61 -3.75 -27.58 37.81
C TYR A 61 -2.31 -27.91 38.18
N LYS A 62 -1.97 -29.20 38.12
CA LYS A 62 -0.61 -29.71 38.28
C LYS A 62 0.00 -29.96 36.91
N ILE A 63 1.24 -29.51 36.72
CA ILE A 63 1.95 -29.60 35.44
C ILE A 63 3.27 -30.36 35.62
N GLU A 64 3.56 -31.25 34.67
CA GLU A 64 4.84 -31.94 34.55
C GLU A 64 5.97 -30.97 34.16
N ASP A 65 7.17 -31.21 34.69
CA ASP A 65 8.35 -30.36 34.47
C ASP A 65 8.67 -30.19 32.98
N SER A 66 8.66 -31.28 32.22
CA SER A 66 8.99 -31.28 30.77
C SER A 66 8.01 -30.45 29.94
N LEU A 67 6.72 -30.46 30.31
CA LEU A 67 5.69 -29.66 29.66
C LEU A 67 5.81 -28.19 30.05
N LEU A 68 6.11 -27.90 31.32
CA LEU A 68 6.35 -26.54 31.78
C LEU A 68 7.56 -25.91 31.09
N ASP A 69 8.68 -26.64 31.00
CA ASP A 69 9.89 -26.23 30.27
C ASP A 69 9.55 -25.84 28.82
N THR A 70 8.79 -26.71 28.15
CA THR A 70 8.32 -26.50 26.77
C THR A 70 7.47 -25.22 26.63
N ILE A 71 6.53 -25.01 27.56
CA ILE A 71 5.65 -23.83 27.58
C ILE A 71 6.42 -22.54 27.87
N VAL A 72 7.36 -22.58 28.80
CA VAL A 72 8.20 -21.43 29.18
C VAL A 72 9.09 -21.01 28.01
N LEU A 73 9.68 -21.96 27.29
CA LEU A 73 10.41 -21.68 26.05
C LEU A 73 9.49 -21.10 24.95
N ASP A 74 8.28 -21.63 24.80
CA ASP A 74 7.30 -21.13 23.82
C ASP A 74 6.90 -19.67 24.09
N ILE A 75 6.61 -19.34 25.35
CA ILE A 75 6.18 -18.00 25.76
C ILE A 75 7.35 -17.00 25.72
N SER A 76 8.54 -17.41 26.17
CA SER A 76 9.71 -16.52 26.26
C SER A 76 10.27 -16.14 24.89
N ARG A 77 10.11 -17.02 23.88
CA ARG A 77 10.61 -16.87 22.50
C ARG A 77 12.15 -16.75 22.42
N ILE A 78 12.87 -17.08 23.49
CA ILE A 78 14.34 -16.90 23.56
C ILE A 78 15.07 -17.82 22.57
N ALA A 79 14.54 -19.03 22.37
CA ALA A 79 15.08 -20.03 21.46
C ALA A 79 14.76 -19.80 19.97
N ASP A 80 13.86 -18.86 19.62
CA ASP A 80 13.32 -18.73 18.26
C ASP A 80 14.40 -18.43 17.20
N LYS A 81 15.50 -17.76 17.59
CA LYS A 81 16.63 -17.46 16.70
C LYS A 81 17.37 -18.74 16.29
N GLU A 82 17.70 -19.61 17.26
CA GLU A 82 18.41 -20.86 16.97
C GLU A 82 17.49 -21.86 16.26
N ILE A 83 16.23 -21.97 16.69
CA ILE A 83 15.23 -22.79 15.99
C ILE A 83 15.09 -22.35 14.52
N THR A 84 15.03 -21.03 14.26
CA THR A 84 14.95 -20.52 12.88
C THR A 84 16.21 -20.86 12.08
N LYS A 85 17.39 -20.82 12.70
CA LYS A 85 18.65 -21.21 12.07
C LYS A 85 18.64 -22.70 11.71
N ILE A 86 18.25 -23.58 12.63
CA ILE A 86 18.09 -25.02 12.40
C ILE A 86 17.15 -25.30 11.22
N ILE A 87 15.97 -24.66 11.21
CA ILE A 87 15.00 -24.83 10.11
C ILE A 87 15.58 -24.32 8.78
N ASN A 88 16.27 -23.18 8.76
CA ASN A 88 16.85 -22.63 7.54
C ASN A 88 18.01 -23.49 7.00
N GLU A 89 18.82 -24.08 7.88
CA GLU A 89 19.87 -25.03 7.48
C GLU A 89 19.26 -26.30 6.89
N TYR A 90 18.18 -26.79 7.49
CA TYR A 90 17.43 -27.92 6.96
C TYR A 90 16.86 -27.62 5.56
N LYS A 91 16.18 -26.47 5.39
CA LYS A 91 15.70 -26.01 4.07
C LYS A 91 16.80 -26.02 3.00
N LYS A 92 17.98 -25.51 3.34
CA LYS A 92 19.13 -25.46 2.42
C LYS A 92 19.67 -26.85 2.07
N LYS A 93 19.66 -27.79 3.02
CA LYS A 93 20.17 -29.16 2.82
C LYS A 93 19.21 -30.02 1.99
N THR A 94 17.90 -29.81 2.13
CA THR A 94 16.88 -30.66 1.49
C THR A 94 16.24 -30.03 0.26
N ASP A 95 16.55 -28.78 -0.06
CA ASP A 95 16.00 -28.02 -1.20
C ASP A 95 14.46 -27.99 -1.23
N ILE A 96 13.85 -27.84 -0.05
CA ILE A 96 12.39 -27.80 0.09
C ILE A 96 11.88 -26.38 0.39
N ILE A 97 10.65 -26.11 -0.02
CA ILE A 97 9.90 -24.93 0.40
C ILE A 97 9.13 -25.29 1.67
N ILE A 98 9.29 -24.46 2.71
CA ILE A 98 8.52 -24.58 3.96
C ILE A 98 7.74 -23.28 4.15
N THR A 99 6.41 -23.40 4.18
CA THR A 99 5.41 -22.36 4.43
C THR A 99 5.46 -21.85 5.87
N THR A 100 4.75 -20.76 6.15
CA THR A 100 4.67 -20.20 7.52
C THR A 100 4.02 -21.17 8.52
N PRO A 101 2.89 -21.85 8.22
CA PRO A 101 2.32 -22.85 9.11
C PRO A 101 3.26 -24.02 9.42
N GLU A 102 3.91 -24.57 8.39
CA GLU A 102 4.88 -25.66 8.57
C GLU A 102 6.08 -25.22 9.43
N LYS A 103 6.53 -23.97 9.28
CA LYS A 103 7.58 -23.40 10.13
C LYS A 103 7.16 -23.33 11.61
N GLU A 104 5.91 -22.95 11.90
CA GLU A 104 5.41 -22.91 13.28
C GLU A 104 5.22 -24.33 13.85
N LEU A 105 4.77 -25.29 13.03
CA LEU A 105 4.66 -26.70 13.42
C LEU A 105 6.04 -27.28 13.79
N LEU A 106 7.04 -27.05 12.93
CA LEU A 106 8.44 -27.40 13.16
C LEU A 106 8.99 -26.80 14.45
N ARG A 107 8.68 -25.53 14.69
CA ARG A 107 9.05 -24.85 15.93
C ARG A 107 8.42 -25.52 17.14
N LYS A 108 7.12 -25.86 17.09
CA LYS A 108 6.41 -26.55 18.18
C LYS A 108 7.01 -27.94 18.45
N TYR A 109 7.34 -28.69 17.40
CA TYR A 109 8.05 -29.98 17.51
C TYR A 109 9.41 -29.83 18.19
N LEU A 110 10.24 -28.88 17.76
CA LEU A 110 11.57 -28.64 18.35
C LEU A 110 11.50 -28.19 19.81
N LEU A 111 10.46 -27.44 20.17
CA LEU A 111 10.17 -27.09 21.55
C LEU A 111 9.67 -28.29 22.38
N GLY A 112 9.29 -29.40 21.74
CA GLY A 112 8.83 -30.66 22.33
C GLY A 112 7.36 -30.71 22.68
N TYR A 113 6.51 -29.97 21.96
CA TYR A 113 5.10 -30.29 21.92
C TYR A 113 4.86 -31.59 21.16
N ASP A 114 3.88 -32.37 21.62
CA ASP A 114 3.34 -33.48 20.85
C ASP A 114 2.49 -32.91 19.70
N VAL A 115 3.07 -32.89 18.50
CA VAL A 115 2.44 -32.35 17.30
C VAL A 115 2.30 -33.45 16.26
N ASP A 116 1.09 -33.60 15.73
CA ASP A 116 0.86 -34.50 14.61
C ASP A 116 1.44 -33.89 13.32
N ILE A 117 2.53 -34.50 12.87
CA ILE A 117 3.30 -34.13 11.68
C ILE A 117 3.08 -35.12 10.53
N SER A 118 2.19 -36.12 10.71
CA SER A 118 1.97 -37.18 9.73
C SER A 118 1.40 -36.69 8.39
N ASN A 119 0.75 -35.52 8.37
CA ASN A 119 0.15 -34.93 7.16
C ASN A 119 1.15 -34.19 6.25
N TYR A 120 2.45 -34.22 6.56
CA TYR A 120 3.49 -33.51 5.81
C TYR A 120 4.56 -34.47 5.28
N ASP A 121 4.20 -35.21 4.24
CA ASP A 121 5.02 -36.28 3.63
C ASP A 121 6.42 -35.86 3.17
N ASN A 122 6.63 -34.56 2.90
CA ASN A 122 7.87 -34.02 2.34
C ASN A 122 8.91 -33.59 3.39
N LEU A 123 8.65 -33.82 4.68
CA LEU A 123 9.48 -33.34 5.77
C LEU A 123 9.99 -34.50 6.65
N ASP A 124 11.31 -34.73 6.66
CA ASP A 124 11.97 -35.70 7.55
C ASP A 124 12.48 -35.00 8.83
N TYR A 125 11.56 -34.89 9.78
CA TYR A 125 11.73 -34.14 11.03
C TYR A 125 12.67 -34.79 12.03
N THR A 126 12.90 -36.10 11.92
CA THR A 126 13.77 -36.87 12.83
C THR A 126 15.23 -36.37 12.81
N LYS A 127 15.59 -35.64 11.75
CA LYS A 127 16.91 -35.03 11.55
C LYS A 127 17.09 -33.67 12.23
N LEU A 128 16.04 -33.13 12.86
CA LEU A 128 16.10 -31.85 13.54
C LEU A 128 16.30 -32.05 15.04
N PHE A 129 17.35 -31.44 15.59
CA PHE A 129 17.66 -31.49 17.01
C PHE A 129 17.80 -30.09 17.59
N PHE A 130 17.22 -29.86 18.77
CA PHE A 130 17.34 -28.61 19.52
C PHE A 130 17.58 -28.93 21.00
N ASN A 131 18.68 -28.43 21.55
CA ASN A 131 19.00 -28.59 22.97
C ASN A 131 18.26 -27.52 23.78
N LYS A 132 17.18 -27.92 24.45
CA LYS A 132 16.36 -26.99 25.25
C LYS A 132 17.09 -26.43 26.47
N ASN A 133 17.95 -27.23 27.09
CA ASN A 133 18.56 -26.92 28.39
C ASN A 133 19.40 -25.63 28.33
N ASP A 134 20.01 -25.34 27.18
CA ASP A 134 20.83 -24.14 26.98
C ASP A 134 20.06 -22.82 27.09
N TYR A 135 18.73 -22.87 27.12
CA TYR A 135 17.85 -21.70 27.08
C TYR A 135 16.87 -21.61 28.26
N LEU A 136 16.80 -22.63 29.13
CA LEU A 136 15.79 -22.69 30.19
C LEU A 136 15.98 -21.60 31.25
N GLU A 137 17.21 -21.35 31.68
CA GLU A 137 17.51 -20.35 32.72
C GLU A 137 16.99 -18.96 32.33
N GLU A 138 17.39 -18.49 31.15
CA GLU A 138 16.96 -17.20 30.63
C GLU A 138 15.44 -17.18 30.36
N ALA A 139 14.87 -18.29 29.89
CA ALA A 139 13.43 -18.38 29.67
C ALA A 139 12.64 -18.24 30.98
N TYR A 140 13.05 -18.93 32.05
CA TYR A 140 12.42 -18.81 33.37
C TYR A 140 12.57 -17.41 33.94
N ALA A 141 13.74 -16.78 33.83
CA ALA A 141 13.95 -15.38 34.25
C ALA A 141 13.01 -14.41 33.52
N LEU A 142 12.77 -14.61 32.22
CA LEU A 142 11.85 -13.79 31.43
C LEU A 142 10.38 -13.98 31.83
N ILE A 143 9.97 -15.22 32.12
CA ILE A 143 8.63 -15.52 32.64
C ILE A 143 8.45 -14.93 34.03
N GLU A 144 9.50 -14.98 34.85
CA GLU A 144 9.47 -14.48 36.20
C GLU A 144 9.18 -12.97 36.22
N HIS A 145 9.97 -12.22 35.43
CA HIS A 145 9.74 -10.79 35.19
C HIS A 145 8.33 -10.50 34.64
N GLY A 146 7.79 -11.40 33.81
CA GLY A 146 6.42 -11.35 33.32
C GLY A 146 5.36 -11.43 34.41
N LEU A 147 5.53 -12.36 35.34
CA LEU A 147 4.61 -12.62 36.45
C LEU A 147 4.57 -11.45 37.44
N PHE A 148 5.72 -10.82 37.70
CA PHE A 148 5.78 -9.56 38.45
C PHE A 148 4.93 -8.45 37.82
N ARG A 149 4.87 -8.42 36.49
CA ARG A 149 4.17 -7.36 35.76
C ARG A 149 2.68 -7.64 35.60
N ASN A 150 2.31 -8.91 35.38
CA ASN A 150 0.92 -9.32 35.15
C ASN A 150 0.72 -10.81 35.48
N LEU A 151 0.58 -11.10 36.77
CA LEU A 151 0.43 -12.45 37.31
C LEU A 151 -0.69 -13.24 36.61
N ASP A 152 -1.91 -12.70 36.61
CA ASP A 152 -3.10 -13.36 36.06
C ASP A 152 -2.94 -13.75 34.59
N SER A 153 -2.39 -12.84 33.77
CA SER A 153 -2.24 -13.07 32.33
C SER A 153 -1.14 -14.07 32.02
N VAL A 154 -0.05 -14.07 32.79
CA VAL A 154 1.06 -15.02 32.56
C VAL A 154 0.72 -16.41 33.10
N ILE A 155 0.10 -16.52 34.28
CA ILE A 155 -0.42 -17.81 34.75
C ILE A 155 -1.54 -18.34 33.83
N GLY A 156 -2.44 -17.46 33.38
CA GLY A 156 -3.50 -17.82 32.44
C GLY A 156 -2.99 -18.33 31.09
N THR A 157 -1.91 -17.72 30.55
CA THR A 157 -1.30 -18.14 29.28
C THR A 157 -0.51 -19.46 29.41
N ILE A 158 0.06 -19.73 30.59
CA ILE A 158 0.70 -21.02 30.88
C ILE A 158 -0.38 -22.12 30.96
N TYR A 159 -1.42 -21.90 31.78
CA TYR A 159 -2.53 -22.84 31.94
C TYR A 159 -3.24 -23.16 30.61
N SER A 160 -3.58 -22.15 29.81
CA SER A 160 -4.27 -22.40 28.53
C SER A 160 -3.44 -23.19 27.50
N ARG A 161 -2.11 -23.22 27.63
CA ARG A 161 -1.24 -24.08 26.80
C ARG A 161 -1.17 -25.53 27.29
N THR A 162 -1.65 -25.83 28.49
CA THR A 162 -1.81 -27.21 28.97
C THR A 162 -3.16 -27.80 28.53
N THR A 163 -4.15 -26.94 28.27
CA THR A 163 -5.50 -27.31 27.83
C THR A 163 -5.81 -26.74 26.44
N LEU A 164 -4.92 -26.97 25.47
CA LEU A 164 -5.09 -26.40 24.13
C LEU A 164 -6.40 -26.86 23.49
N ASN A 165 -7.19 -25.89 23.03
CA ASN A 165 -8.41 -26.17 22.27
C ASN A 165 -8.03 -26.42 20.81
N ASN A 166 -8.05 -27.69 20.39
CA ASN A 166 -7.71 -28.08 19.02
C ASN A 166 -8.79 -27.69 17.98
N ASP A 167 -9.95 -27.17 18.41
CA ASP A 167 -11.09 -26.85 17.54
C ASP A 167 -11.13 -25.37 17.09
N VAL A 168 -10.15 -24.53 17.51
CA VAL A 168 -10.18 -23.08 17.20
C VAL A 168 -10.20 -22.82 15.70
N ASP A 169 -9.42 -23.57 14.91
CA ASP A 169 -9.35 -23.37 13.45
C ASP A 169 -10.65 -23.77 12.75
N TYR A 170 -11.34 -24.81 13.23
CA TYR A 170 -12.64 -25.23 12.70
C TYR A 170 -13.76 -24.27 13.11
N LYS A 171 -13.76 -23.79 14.36
CA LYS A 171 -14.66 -22.69 14.80
C LYS A 171 -14.49 -21.46 13.91
N TYR A 172 -13.24 -21.12 13.56
CA TYR A 172 -12.95 -20.03 12.63
C TYR A 172 -13.41 -20.29 11.21
N LYS A 173 -13.21 -21.51 10.69
CA LYS A 173 -13.72 -21.91 9.38
C LYS A 173 -15.23 -21.65 9.30
N ASN A 174 -15.99 -22.06 10.33
CA ASN A 174 -17.43 -21.84 10.38
C ASN A 174 -17.82 -20.36 10.50
N TYR A 175 -17.08 -19.58 11.30
CA TYR A 175 -17.26 -18.14 11.41
C TYR A 175 -17.05 -17.44 10.06
N ILE A 176 -15.97 -17.76 9.36
CA ILE A 176 -15.66 -17.22 8.02
C ILE A 176 -16.71 -17.64 7.01
N SER A 177 -17.07 -18.93 6.96
CA SER A 177 -18.09 -19.45 6.02
C SER A 177 -19.44 -18.76 6.20
N THR A 178 -19.83 -18.42 7.43
CA THR A 178 -21.07 -17.68 7.71
C THR A 178 -21.06 -16.26 7.13
N ILE A 179 -19.88 -15.62 7.08
CA ILE A 179 -19.70 -14.30 6.45
C ILE A 179 -19.67 -14.46 4.93
N GLU A 180 -18.88 -15.40 4.41
CA GLU A 180 -18.73 -15.64 2.96
C GLU A 180 -20.06 -15.96 2.26
N LYS A 181 -21.00 -16.63 2.95
CA LYS A 181 -22.34 -16.92 2.41
C LYS A 181 -23.21 -15.67 2.17
N LYS A 182 -22.87 -14.53 2.79
CA LYS A 182 -23.67 -13.30 2.72
C LYS A 182 -23.18 -12.34 1.64
N TYR A 183 -21.95 -12.52 1.15
CA TYR A 183 -21.26 -11.55 0.34
C TYR A 183 -20.52 -12.21 -0.82
N SER A 184 -20.49 -11.51 -1.96
CA SER A 184 -19.53 -11.81 -3.02
C SER A 184 -18.11 -11.56 -2.53
N GLN A 185 -17.16 -12.30 -3.10
CA GLN A 185 -15.73 -12.21 -2.77
C GLN A 185 -14.92 -11.59 -3.92
N LEU A 186 -15.58 -11.36 -5.06
CA LEU A 186 -15.05 -10.64 -6.20
C LEU A 186 -16.21 -10.00 -6.95
N LEU A 187 -16.09 -8.70 -7.23
CA LEU A 187 -16.85 -8.05 -8.29
C LEU A 187 -15.95 -8.00 -9.54
N TYR A 188 -16.35 -8.64 -10.63
CA TYR A 188 -15.58 -8.64 -11.88
C TYR A 188 -16.39 -7.94 -12.97
N PHE A 189 -16.00 -6.72 -13.32
CA PHE A 189 -16.58 -5.96 -14.42
C PHE A 189 -15.82 -6.29 -15.71
N LYS A 190 -16.50 -6.81 -16.73
CA LYS A 190 -15.96 -6.94 -18.09
C LYS A 190 -16.63 -5.91 -18.99
N VAL A 191 -15.85 -4.92 -19.41
CA VAL A 191 -16.32 -3.68 -20.03
C VAL A 191 -15.75 -3.55 -21.44
N GLN A 192 -16.64 -3.43 -22.42
CA GLN A 192 -16.28 -3.50 -23.84
C GLN A 192 -16.11 -2.14 -24.50
N ASN A 193 -16.70 -1.09 -23.95
CA ASN A 193 -16.74 0.24 -24.55
C ASN A 193 -16.98 1.34 -23.50
N ASN A 194 -16.84 2.60 -23.90
CA ASN A 194 -17.02 3.76 -23.03
C ASN A 194 -18.44 3.87 -22.44
N ASP A 195 -19.47 3.45 -23.17
CA ASP A 195 -20.86 3.53 -22.71
C ASP A 195 -21.13 2.61 -21.53
N GLU A 196 -20.49 1.44 -21.51
CA GLU A 196 -20.52 0.55 -20.36
C GLU A 196 -19.74 1.14 -19.17
N ILE A 197 -18.63 1.86 -19.40
CA ILE A 197 -17.94 2.60 -18.31
C ILE A 197 -18.86 3.66 -17.70
N LYS A 198 -19.64 4.39 -18.49
CA LYS A 198 -20.60 5.38 -17.97
C LYS A 198 -21.63 4.76 -17.03
N THR A 199 -22.00 3.51 -17.26
CA THR A 199 -22.90 2.74 -16.38
C THR A 199 -22.22 2.30 -15.08
N MET A 200 -20.89 2.26 -15.03
CA MET A 200 -20.13 1.85 -13.84
C MET A 200 -20.25 2.83 -12.68
N PHE A 201 -20.35 4.14 -12.96
CA PHE A 201 -20.52 5.16 -11.93
C PHE A 201 -21.76 4.90 -11.05
N GLU A 202 -22.80 4.30 -11.63
CA GLU A 202 -23.98 3.87 -10.88
C GLU A 202 -23.81 2.46 -10.29
N SER A 203 -23.51 1.48 -11.13
CA SER A 203 -23.50 0.07 -10.73
C SER A 203 -22.49 -0.25 -9.63
N ILE A 204 -21.30 0.38 -9.63
CA ILE A 204 -20.32 0.17 -8.56
C ILE A 204 -20.86 0.63 -7.21
N THR A 205 -21.52 1.79 -7.17
CA THR A 205 -22.09 2.32 -5.93
C THR A 205 -23.16 1.37 -5.37
N GLN A 206 -24.02 0.84 -6.25
CA GLN A 206 -25.09 -0.08 -5.85
C GLN A 206 -24.59 -1.47 -5.44
N LEU A 207 -23.53 -1.96 -6.08
CA LEU A 207 -22.96 -3.28 -5.80
C LEU A 207 -21.92 -3.27 -4.68
N TYR A 208 -21.43 -2.10 -4.25
CA TYR A 208 -20.35 -2.00 -3.27
C TYR A 208 -20.61 -2.79 -1.98
N ASP A 209 -21.83 -2.74 -1.45
CA ASP A 209 -22.19 -3.41 -0.19
C ASP A 209 -22.43 -4.92 -0.35
N SER A 210 -22.56 -5.41 -1.58
CA SER A 210 -22.62 -6.86 -1.86
C SER A 210 -21.26 -7.55 -1.74
N LEU A 211 -20.16 -6.79 -1.80
CA LEU A 211 -18.79 -7.31 -1.68
C LEU A 211 -18.33 -7.33 -0.22
N GLU A 212 -17.73 -8.44 0.20
CA GLU A 212 -17.14 -8.58 1.53
C GLU A 212 -16.01 -7.55 1.70
N ASN A 213 -15.92 -6.95 2.88
CA ASN A 213 -14.81 -6.05 3.19
C ASN A 213 -13.45 -6.76 3.00
N TYR A 214 -12.42 -6.03 2.57
CA TYR A 214 -11.07 -6.53 2.23
C TYR A 214 -10.95 -7.37 0.95
N HIS A 215 -12.05 -7.58 0.22
CA HIS A 215 -12.06 -8.30 -1.06
C HIS A 215 -12.03 -7.33 -2.24
N TYR A 216 -12.06 -7.87 -3.46
CA TYR A 216 -11.59 -7.15 -4.63
C TYR A 216 -12.71 -6.81 -5.61
N CYS A 217 -12.56 -5.65 -6.25
CA CYS A 217 -13.25 -5.28 -7.46
C CYS A 217 -12.21 -5.25 -8.59
N ALA A 218 -12.51 -5.94 -9.69
CA ALA A 218 -11.70 -5.98 -10.89
C ALA A 218 -12.50 -5.36 -12.03
N ILE A 219 -11.84 -4.52 -12.81
CA ILE A 219 -12.43 -3.92 -14.01
C ILE A 219 -11.51 -4.22 -15.18
N GLU A 220 -11.98 -5.07 -16.08
CA GLU A 220 -11.36 -5.37 -17.36
C GLU A 220 -11.91 -4.41 -18.42
N PHE A 221 -11.00 -3.68 -19.06
CA PHE A 221 -11.26 -2.77 -20.17
C PHE A 221 -10.73 -3.37 -21.46
N ASP A 222 -11.58 -3.43 -22.49
CA ASP A 222 -11.18 -3.79 -23.85
C ASP A 222 -10.58 -2.59 -24.62
N GLU A 223 -10.16 -2.83 -25.87
CA GLU A 223 -9.48 -1.84 -26.72
C GLU A 223 -10.31 -0.57 -26.97
N ALA A 224 -11.64 -0.68 -27.03
CA ALA A 224 -12.54 0.46 -27.29
C ALA A 224 -12.82 1.32 -26.04
N CYS A 225 -12.20 1.01 -24.90
CA CYS A 225 -12.26 1.83 -23.69
C CYS A 225 -11.15 2.88 -23.69
N ASP A 226 -11.53 4.15 -23.77
CA ASP A 226 -10.59 5.26 -23.82
C ASP A 226 -10.05 5.62 -22.44
N TRP A 227 -8.79 6.09 -22.41
CA TRP A 227 -8.15 6.56 -21.18
C TRP A 227 -8.93 7.67 -20.48
N ASN A 228 -9.63 8.53 -21.23
CA ASN A 228 -10.51 9.58 -20.69
C ASN A 228 -11.57 9.03 -19.72
N TYR A 229 -12.08 7.83 -19.96
CA TYR A 229 -13.05 7.17 -19.11
C TYR A 229 -12.40 6.30 -18.04
N ILE A 230 -11.31 5.62 -18.38
CA ILE A 230 -10.54 4.75 -17.47
C ILE A 230 -10.04 5.54 -16.25
N TYR A 231 -9.44 6.71 -16.46
CA TYR A 231 -8.91 7.49 -15.33
C TYR A 231 -10.03 8.03 -14.44
N LYS A 232 -11.14 8.49 -15.05
CA LYS A 232 -12.31 9.01 -14.32
C LYS A 232 -12.92 7.95 -13.43
N ILE A 233 -13.16 6.76 -13.97
CA ILE A 233 -13.71 5.67 -13.16
C ILE A 233 -12.71 5.24 -12.08
N GLY A 234 -11.40 5.20 -12.39
CA GLY A 234 -10.36 4.90 -11.41
C GLY A 234 -10.29 5.86 -10.22
N LEU A 235 -10.41 7.17 -10.47
CA LEU A 235 -10.46 8.17 -9.39
C LEU A 235 -11.80 8.17 -8.66
N TYR A 236 -12.92 7.95 -9.37
CA TYR A 236 -14.24 7.86 -8.77
C TYR A 236 -14.34 6.73 -7.76
N VAL A 237 -13.92 5.53 -8.14
CA VAL A 237 -14.02 4.35 -7.27
C VAL A 237 -13.14 4.46 -6.02
N GLU A 238 -12.10 5.29 -6.01
CA GLU A 238 -11.32 5.57 -4.81
C GLU A 238 -11.99 6.58 -3.84
N ASN A 239 -12.96 7.37 -4.29
CA ASN A 239 -13.41 8.58 -3.58
C ASN A 239 -14.95 8.77 -3.47
N PHE A 240 -15.77 7.84 -3.93
CA PHE A 240 -17.23 8.02 -4.03
C PHE A 240 -18.02 7.90 -2.71
N LYS A 241 -17.40 7.47 -1.60
CA LYS A 241 -17.97 7.45 -0.24
C LYS A 241 -17.20 8.40 0.69
N SER A 242 -17.81 8.72 1.84
CA SER A 242 -17.18 9.56 2.87
C SER A 242 -17.38 8.99 4.28
N GLU A 243 -16.31 8.91 5.07
CA GLU A 243 -16.31 8.40 6.46
C GLU A 243 -16.00 9.53 7.45
N LYS A 244 -16.90 9.75 8.42
CA LYS A 244 -16.81 10.86 9.38
C LYS A 244 -16.35 10.45 10.78
N LYS A 245 -16.32 9.15 11.09
CA LYS A 245 -16.11 8.61 12.44
C LYS A 245 -14.68 8.13 12.71
N LEU A 246 -13.77 8.29 11.75
CA LEU A 246 -12.39 7.88 11.95
C LEU A 246 -11.66 8.78 12.97
N LYS A 247 -11.45 8.25 14.17
CA LYS A 247 -10.79 8.96 15.29
C LYS A 247 -9.36 9.46 15.00
N ALA A 248 -8.65 8.82 14.07
CA ALA A 248 -7.28 9.16 13.71
C ALA A 248 -7.19 10.42 12.83
N PHE A 249 -8.28 10.79 12.14
CA PHE A 249 -8.32 11.97 11.28
C PHE A 249 -8.42 13.24 12.12
N LYS A 250 -7.45 14.14 11.97
CA LYS A 250 -7.40 15.46 12.62
C LYS A 250 -7.76 16.52 11.59
N GLN A 251 -9.06 16.70 11.36
CA GLN A 251 -9.62 17.55 10.32
C GLN A 251 -9.04 18.98 10.31
N GLU A 252 -9.11 19.69 11.44
CA GLU A 252 -8.61 21.07 11.54
C GLU A 252 -7.12 21.19 11.20
N LYS A 253 -6.31 20.19 11.60
CA LYS A 253 -4.89 20.16 11.27
C LYS A 253 -4.68 20.12 9.76
N GLN A 254 -5.41 19.27 9.04
CA GLN A 254 -5.25 19.11 7.59
C GLN A 254 -5.78 20.32 6.81
N ILE A 255 -6.88 20.93 7.27
CA ILE A 255 -7.38 22.20 6.72
C ILE A 255 -6.32 23.28 6.87
N ASN A 256 -5.75 23.45 8.07
CA ASN A 256 -4.73 24.48 8.32
C ASN A 256 -3.46 24.25 7.49
N THR A 257 -3.00 23.00 7.37
CA THR A 257 -1.87 22.66 6.49
C THR A 257 -2.11 23.10 5.05
N MET A 258 -3.30 22.83 4.50
CA MET A 258 -3.65 23.22 3.14
C MET A 258 -3.78 24.74 2.97
N VAL A 259 -4.47 25.41 3.89
CA VAL A 259 -4.64 26.88 3.84
C VAL A 259 -3.30 27.60 3.95
N ASN A 260 -2.39 27.13 4.82
CA ASN A 260 -1.05 27.72 4.95
C ASN A 260 -0.26 27.60 3.64
N PHE A 261 -0.24 26.41 3.03
CA PHE A 261 0.40 26.22 1.72
C PHE A 261 -0.18 27.14 0.64
N LEU A 262 -1.51 27.28 0.59
CA LEU A 262 -2.17 28.13 -0.41
C LEU A 262 -1.86 29.62 -0.21
N ASN A 263 -1.77 30.09 1.04
CA ASN A 263 -1.42 31.48 1.35
C ASN A 263 -0.04 31.88 0.82
N ASP A 264 0.90 30.93 0.71
CA ASP A 264 2.22 31.18 0.13
C ASP A 264 2.15 31.38 -1.40
N ILE A 265 1.13 30.85 -2.05
CA ILE A 265 1.02 30.76 -3.52
C ILE A 265 0.07 31.80 -4.10
N THR A 266 -1.11 31.95 -3.49
CA THR A 266 -2.22 32.75 -4.01
C THR A 266 -3.00 33.37 -2.85
N SER A 267 -3.81 34.37 -3.13
CA SER A 267 -4.85 34.80 -2.19
C SER A 267 -5.91 33.70 -2.09
N VAL A 268 -6.29 33.34 -0.87
CA VAL A 268 -7.29 32.29 -0.63
C VAL A 268 -8.67 32.94 -0.48
N SER A 269 -9.58 32.67 -1.42
CA SER A 269 -10.96 33.14 -1.41
C SER A 269 -11.84 32.35 -0.43
N ASP A 270 -12.99 32.92 -0.05
CA ASP A 270 -13.96 32.24 0.82
C ASP A 270 -14.53 30.98 0.15
N GLU A 271 -14.71 31.01 -1.18
CA GLU A 271 -15.13 29.87 -1.99
C GLU A 271 -14.13 28.71 -1.89
N LEU A 272 -12.84 28.98 -2.07
CA LEU A 272 -11.78 27.98 -1.94
C LEU A 272 -11.71 27.42 -0.52
N ILE A 273 -11.83 28.26 0.51
CA ILE A 273 -11.90 27.81 1.92
C ILE A 273 -13.08 26.87 2.14
N ASN A 274 -14.24 27.17 1.55
CA ASN A 274 -15.42 26.32 1.67
C ASN A 274 -15.23 24.98 0.97
N SER A 275 -14.62 24.94 -0.22
CA SER A 275 -14.29 23.67 -0.90
C SER A 275 -13.29 22.82 -0.08
N ILE A 276 -12.26 23.44 0.52
CA ILE A 276 -11.32 22.76 1.44
C ILE A 276 -12.06 22.13 2.63
N LYS A 277 -12.98 22.87 3.26
CA LYS A 277 -13.79 22.37 4.37
C LYS A 277 -14.69 21.20 3.94
N THR A 278 -15.28 21.28 2.75
CA THR A 278 -16.11 20.21 2.17
C THR A 278 -15.28 18.95 1.91
N PHE A 279 -14.12 19.09 1.26
CA PHE A 279 -13.18 17.99 1.01
C PHE A 279 -12.77 17.27 2.30
N TYR A 280 -12.51 18.04 3.36
CA TYR A 280 -12.12 17.51 4.67
C TYR A 280 -13.29 17.25 5.63
N SER A 281 -14.55 17.33 5.18
CA SER A 281 -15.72 17.04 6.03
C SER A 281 -15.80 15.57 6.49
N GLY A 282 -15.02 14.71 5.85
CA GLY A 282 -14.79 13.31 6.18
C GLY A 282 -13.57 12.79 5.42
N VAL A 283 -13.25 11.52 5.62
CA VAL A 283 -12.29 10.78 4.79
C VAL A 283 -13.01 10.30 3.55
N ASN A 284 -12.69 10.86 2.38
CA ASN A 284 -13.22 10.33 1.11
C ASN A 284 -12.56 8.97 0.84
N TYR A 285 -13.37 7.99 0.47
CA TYR A 285 -12.94 6.61 0.28
C TYR A 285 -13.84 5.86 -0.70
N GLY A 286 -13.46 4.63 -1.00
CA GLY A 286 -14.26 3.66 -1.73
C GLY A 286 -13.46 2.37 -1.77
N PHE A 287 -12.96 2.03 -2.95
CA PHE A 287 -11.90 1.05 -3.09
C PHE A 287 -10.52 1.69 -2.95
N GLN A 288 -9.50 0.88 -2.68
CA GLN A 288 -8.10 1.28 -2.73
C GLN A 288 -7.47 0.66 -3.97
N PHE A 289 -6.83 1.47 -4.81
CA PHE A 289 -6.10 0.96 -5.95
C PHE A 289 -4.94 0.04 -5.55
N GLN A 290 -4.81 -1.09 -6.24
CA GLN A 290 -3.75 -2.06 -6.00
C GLN A 290 -2.82 -2.14 -7.20
N ASP A 291 -3.38 -2.38 -8.39
CA ASP A 291 -2.65 -2.67 -9.61
C ASP A 291 -3.47 -2.29 -10.85
N LEU A 292 -2.77 -1.94 -11.93
CA LEU A 292 -3.32 -1.88 -13.27
C LEU A 292 -2.44 -2.77 -14.14
N ILE A 293 -3.01 -3.81 -14.72
CA ILE A 293 -2.30 -4.81 -15.52
C ILE A 293 -2.63 -4.57 -16.98
N ILE A 294 -1.63 -4.63 -17.86
CA ILE A 294 -1.79 -4.25 -19.27
C ILE A 294 -1.22 -5.37 -20.15
N THR A 295 -1.93 -5.69 -21.24
CA THR A 295 -1.46 -6.63 -22.26
C THR A 295 -0.31 -6.03 -23.09
N LYS A 296 0.59 -6.85 -23.62
CA LYS A 296 1.76 -6.39 -24.41
C LYS A 296 1.42 -5.55 -25.64
N ASP A 297 0.23 -5.74 -26.22
CA ASP A 297 -0.27 -4.89 -27.30
C ASP A 297 -0.96 -3.60 -26.82
N GLY A 298 -1.16 -3.43 -25.51
CA GLY A 298 -1.79 -2.27 -24.91
C GLY A 298 -3.31 -2.21 -25.05
N LYS A 299 -3.94 -3.24 -25.64
CA LYS A 299 -5.37 -3.24 -25.97
C LYS A 299 -6.22 -3.45 -24.73
N ARG A 300 -5.98 -4.55 -24.02
CA ARG A 300 -6.71 -4.92 -22.80
C ARG A 300 -5.99 -4.48 -21.53
N LYS A 301 -6.77 -4.01 -20.56
CA LYS A 301 -6.28 -3.48 -19.27
C LYS A 301 -7.14 -4.06 -18.14
N LEU A 302 -6.55 -4.39 -17.00
CA LEU A 302 -7.25 -4.88 -15.81
C LEU A 302 -6.89 -4.00 -14.61
N MET A 303 -7.84 -3.24 -14.11
CA MET A 303 -7.68 -2.47 -12.88
C MET A 303 -8.14 -3.30 -11.68
N VAL A 304 -7.26 -3.43 -10.69
CA VAL A 304 -7.48 -4.22 -9.47
C VAL A 304 -7.60 -3.28 -8.27
N LEU A 305 -8.73 -3.38 -7.60
CA LEU A 305 -9.16 -2.50 -6.52
C LEU A 305 -9.51 -3.35 -5.29
N GLN A 306 -9.15 -2.89 -4.08
CA GLN A 306 -9.49 -3.58 -2.84
C GLN A 306 -10.48 -2.77 -2.02
N LYS A 307 -11.60 -3.37 -1.61
CA LYS A 307 -12.56 -2.74 -0.69
C LYS A 307 -11.93 -2.65 0.70
N VAL A 308 -11.87 -1.45 1.27
CA VAL A 308 -11.44 -1.25 2.66
C VAL A 308 -12.36 -0.26 3.32
N GLU A 309 -13.29 -0.78 4.11
CA GLU A 309 -14.28 0.00 4.84
C GLU A 309 -14.05 -0.10 6.35
N LEU A 310 -14.33 0.98 7.07
CA LEU A 310 -14.13 1.02 8.51
C LEU A 310 -15.13 0.07 9.19
N ASN A 311 -14.60 -0.99 9.78
CA ASN A 311 -15.37 -1.90 10.62
C ASN A 311 -14.71 -1.98 12.00
N GLU A 312 -15.40 -1.47 13.02
CA GLU A 312 -14.94 -1.50 14.41
C GLU A 312 -15.53 -2.66 15.22
N ASN A 313 -16.34 -3.54 14.60
CA ASN A 313 -16.92 -4.68 15.30
C ASN A 313 -15.83 -5.67 15.76
N PRO A 314 -15.90 -6.16 17.01
CA PRO A 314 -14.96 -7.15 17.52
C PRO A 314 -14.89 -8.40 16.63
N VAL A 315 -13.67 -8.75 16.24
CA VAL A 315 -13.36 -10.02 15.59
C VAL A 315 -12.90 -11.00 16.68
N PRO A 316 -13.36 -12.26 16.69
CA PRO A 316 -12.84 -13.28 17.60
C PRO A 316 -11.30 -13.33 17.57
N CYS A 317 -10.66 -13.87 18.60
CA CYS A 317 -9.20 -14.06 18.61
C CYS A 317 -8.78 -15.37 17.92
N PRO A 318 -7.80 -15.37 16.99
CA PRO A 318 -7.34 -16.56 16.24
C PRO A 318 -6.52 -17.55 17.08
N SER A 319 -6.75 -17.59 18.39
CA SER A 319 -5.99 -18.41 19.33
C SER A 319 -6.84 -18.88 20.51
N CYS A 320 -7.86 -18.12 20.90
CA CYS A 320 -8.82 -18.56 21.92
C CYS A 320 -10.29 -18.46 21.48
N PHE A 321 -10.56 -17.94 20.27
CA PHE A 321 -11.90 -17.69 19.73
C PHE A 321 -12.79 -16.72 20.53
N GLU A 322 -12.25 -16.09 21.57
CA GLU A 322 -12.97 -15.08 22.35
C GLU A 322 -13.06 -13.73 21.64
N THR A 323 -14.19 -13.04 21.82
CA THR A 323 -14.41 -11.66 21.35
C THR A 323 -14.00 -10.61 22.38
N LEU A 324 -13.40 -11.02 23.51
CA LEU A 324 -12.80 -10.13 24.49
C LEU A 324 -11.50 -9.52 23.92
N VAL A 325 -11.67 -8.46 23.13
CA VAL A 325 -10.60 -7.76 22.41
C VAL A 325 -10.71 -6.26 22.62
N ARG A 326 -9.59 -5.56 22.47
CA ARG A 326 -9.55 -4.09 22.39
C ARG A 326 -9.04 -3.64 21.03
N GLY A 327 -9.43 -2.45 20.59
CA GLY A 327 -8.81 -1.81 19.43
C GLY A 327 -7.33 -1.56 19.67
N ASN A 328 -6.48 -1.93 18.71
CA ASN A 328 -5.03 -1.78 18.82
C ASN A 328 -4.52 -0.62 17.96
N SER A 329 -4.65 -0.73 16.65
CA SER A 329 -4.12 0.26 15.70
C SER A 329 -4.84 0.14 14.35
N TYR A 330 -4.45 0.99 13.40
CA TYR A 330 -4.87 0.88 12.01
C TYR A 330 -3.67 0.57 11.12
N PRO A 331 -3.49 -0.70 10.67
CA PRO A 331 -2.40 -1.07 9.77
C PRO A 331 -2.44 -0.34 8.42
N LYS A 332 -3.65 0.00 7.95
CA LYS A 332 -3.93 0.78 6.74
C LYS A 332 -5.12 1.69 6.97
N MET A 333 -5.32 2.65 6.07
CA MET A 333 -6.43 3.58 6.10
C MET A 333 -7.76 2.82 6.18
N LEU A 334 -8.57 3.13 7.22
CA LEU A 334 -9.86 2.51 7.54
C LEU A 334 -9.78 1.03 7.99
N TYR A 335 -8.59 0.47 8.08
CA TYR A 335 -8.37 -0.94 8.39
C TYR A 335 -8.11 -1.12 9.89
N LYS A 336 -9.04 -1.72 10.64
CA LYS A 336 -8.89 -1.91 12.09
C LYS A 336 -8.12 -3.18 12.44
N SER A 337 -7.23 -3.08 13.43
CA SER A 337 -6.64 -4.24 14.12
C SER A 337 -7.05 -4.29 15.59
N PHE A 338 -7.07 -5.50 16.14
CA PHE A 338 -7.45 -5.82 17.50
C PHE A 338 -6.29 -6.42 18.29
N GLU A 339 -6.32 -6.29 19.61
CA GLU A 339 -5.46 -7.01 20.54
C GLU A 339 -6.33 -7.81 21.52
N CYS A 340 -6.02 -9.10 21.70
CA CYS A 340 -6.78 -9.97 22.59
C CYS A 340 -6.60 -9.57 24.07
N ASN A 341 -7.72 -9.44 24.77
CA ASN A 341 -7.77 -9.12 26.21
C ASN A 341 -8.19 -10.32 27.06
N ASN A 342 -8.42 -11.51 26.51
CA ASN A 342 -8.70 -12.73 27.28
C ASN A 342 -7.47 -13.18 28.10
N PRO A 343 -7.47 -13.08 29.45
CA PRO A 343 -6.32 -13.44 30.31
C PRO A 343 -5.85 -14.88 30.13
N THR A 344 -6.72 -15.80 29.71
CA THR A 344 -6.41 -17.21 29.44
C THR A 344 -6.16 -17.50 27.96
N CYS A 345 -5.77 -16.50 27.17
CA CYS A 345 -5.42 -16.72 25.77
C CYS A 345 -4.03 -17.38 25.65
N PRO A 346 -3.89 -18.50 24.92
CA PRO A 346 -2.62 -19.22 24.77
C PRO A 346 -1.63 -18.51 23.83
N SER A 347 -1.93 -17.30 23.37
CA SER A 347 -1.03 -16.49 22.54
C SER A 347 -0.61 -15.19 23.22
N ARG A 348 -0.76 -15.08 24.55
CA ARG A 348 -0.14 -13.97 25.27
C ARG A 348 1.38 -14.14 25.33
N SER A 349 2.06 -13.01 25.26
CA SER A 349 3.52 -12.89 25.41
C SER A 349 3.97 -13.10 26.87
N LYS A 350 5.30 -13.24 27.06
CA LYS A 350 5.95 -13.30 28.38
C LYS A 350 5.62 -12.15 29.33
N ILE A 351 5.24 -10.98 28.83
CA ILE A 351 4.82 -9.83 29.66
C ILE A 351 3.28 -9.69 29.77
N GLY A 352 2.53 -10.74 29.41
CA GLY A 352 1.07 -10.74 29.47
C GLY A 352 0.38 -9.99 28.33
N ARG A 353 1.09 -9.39 27.37
CA ARG A 353 0.44 -8.70 26.23
C ARG A 353 -0.24 -9.67 25.28
N GLY A 354 -1.43 -9.32 24.80
CA GLY A 354 -2.26 -10.15 23.91
C GLY A 354 -1.76 -10.20 22.47
N LYS A 355 -2.23 -11.22 21.73
CA LYS A 355 -2.02 -11.35 20.28
C LYS A 355 -2.72 -10.21 19.55
N ARG A 356 -2.01 -9.58 18.61
CA ARG A 356 -2.57 -8.57 17.71
C ARG A 356 -2.89 -9.20 16.37
N PHE A 357 -4.06 -8.87 15.83
CA PHE A 357 -4.56 -9.46 14.60
C PHE A 357 -5.62 -8.56 13.97
N ASP A 358 -5.99 -8.91 12.75
CA ASP A 358 -7.07 -8.30 12.00
C ASP A 358 -7.82 -9.40 11.24
N TYR A 359 -9.05 -9.12 10.81
CA TYR A 359 -9.92 -10.14 10.22
C TYR A 359 -9.32 -10.76 8.95
N TYR A 360 -8.85 -9.96 7.99
CA TYR A 360 -8.41 -10.48 6.70
C TYR A 360 -7.11 -11.30 6.81
N SER A 361 -6.17 -10.90 7.68
CA SER A 361 -4.99 -11.71 7.98
C SER A 361 -5.36 -13.04 8.65
N VAL A 362 -6.37 -13.05 9.52
CA VAL A 362 -6.88 -14.28 10.13
C VAL A 362 -7.56 -15.17 9.08
N LYS A 363 -8.40 -14.60 8.20
CA LYS A 363 -9.04 -15.31 7.09
C LYS A 363 -8.00 -15.99 6.19
N ARG A 364 -6.99 -15.25 5.73
CA ARG A 364 -5.91 -15.80 4.87
C ARG A 364 -5.16 -16.94 5.54
N ASN A 365 -4.79 -16.78 6.81
CA ASN A 365 -4.07 -17.82 7.54
C ASN A 365 -4.95 -19.06 7.75
N ASN A 366 -6.24 -18.90 8.06
CA ASN A 366 -7.17 -20.03 8.19
C ASN A 366 -7.32 -20.78 6.86
N LYS A 367 -7.49 -20.07 5.74
CA LYS A 367 -7.57 -20.70 4.40
C LYS A 367 -6.28 -21.43 4.02
N LEU A 368 -5.11 -20.88 4.40
CA LEU A 368 -3.82 -21.56 4.21
C LEU A 368 -3.70 -22.84 5.04
N LEU A 369 -4.19 -22.83 6.29
CA LEU A 369 -4.19 -24.02 7.18
C LEU A 369 -5.11 -25.12 6.68
N LEU A 370 -6.25 -24.77 6.09
CA LEU A 370 -7.18 -25.74 5.49
C LEU A 370 -6.59 -26.42 4.25
N ASN A 371 -5.57 -25.82 3.62
CA ASN A 371 -4.76 -26.40 2.55
C ASN A 371 -5.56 -27.11 1.43
N SER A 372 -6.67 -26.51 1.02
CA SER A 372 -7.50 -27.07 -0.07
C SER A 372 -6.77 -26.94 -1.41
N LYS A 373 -6.77 -28.04 -2.18
CA LYS A 373 -6.03 -28.15 -3.46
C LYS A 373 -6.55 -27.16 -4.51
N GLU A 374 -7.85 -26.88 -4.48
CA GLU A 374 -8.57 -25.97 -5.36
C GLU A 374 -8.15 -24.50 -5.19
N ASN A 375 -7.44 -24.20 -4.10
CA ASN A 375 -6.90 -22.88 -3.80
C ASN A 375 -5.42 -22.73 -4.15
N TYR A 376 -4.77 -23.77 -4.67
CA TYR A 376 -3.37 -23.69 -5.05
C TYR A 376 -3.22 -22.96 -6.40
N ILE A 377 -2.33 -21.98 -6.44
CA ILE A 377 -2.01 -21.21 -7.65
C ILE A 377 -0.87 -21.92 -8.39
N GLU A 378 -1.14 -22.38 -9.60
CA GLU A 378 -0.14 -23.03 -10.43
C GLU A 378 1.05 -22.11 -10.76
N ASN A 379 2.26 -22.69 -10.82
CA ASN A 379 3.47 -21.94 -11.15
C ASN A 379 3.42 -21.28 -12.54
N LYS A 380 2.73 -21.90 -13.51
CA LYS A 380 2.52 -21.32 -14.84
C LYS A 380 1.78 -19.99 -14.74
N LEU A 381 0.63 -19.98 -14.06
CA LEU A 381 -0.18 -18.77 -13.85
C LEU A 381 0.59 -17.73 -13.02
N ARG A 382 1.34 -18.16 -12.00
CA ARG A 382 2.23 -17.30 -11.22
C ARG A 382 3.28 -16.57 -12.07
N ASN A 383 3.89 -17.28 -13.01
CA ASN A 383 4.91 -16.71 -13.88
C ASN A 383 4.29 -15.76 -14.91
N GLN A 384 3.13 -16.13 -15.46
CA GLN A 384 2.38 -15.30 -16.40
C GLN A 384 2.00 -13.93 -15.80
N TYR A 385 1.54 -13.92 -14.54
CA TYR A 385 1.17 -12.71 -13.81
C TYR A 385 2.25 -12.23 -12.84
N ARG A 386 3.52 -12.54 -13.14
CA ARG A 386 4.65 -12.07 -12.33
C ARG A 386 4.80 -10.55 -12.38
N LYS A 387 4.58 -9.98 -13.58
CA LYS A 387 4.67 -8.56 -13.89
C LYS A 387 3.28 -8.01 -14.19
N ASP A 388 3.12 -6.70 -14.11
CA ASP A 388 1.89 -6.01 -14.53
C ASP A 388 1.81 -5.71 -16.04
N ILE A 389 2.78 -6.19 -16.82
CA ILE A 389 2.70 -6.33 -18.28
C ILE A 389 2.64 -7.82 -18.62
N VAL A 390 1.57 -8.26 -19.29
CA VAL A 390 1.24 -9.68 -19.55
C VAL A 390 1.02 -9.99 -21.03
N ASP A 391 1.02 -11.26 -21.38
CA ASP A 391 0.75 -11.72 -22.75
C ASP A 391 -0.69 -11.40 -23.20
N ASN A 392 -0.90 -11.22 -24.49
CA ASN A 392 -2.18 -10.72 -25.04
C ASN A 392 -3.35 -11.69 -24.83
N ASP A 393 -3.07 -12.99 -24.80
CA ASP A 393 -4.02 -14.08 -24.59
C ASP A 393 -4.30 -14.37 -23.10
N SER A 394 -3.74 -13.56 -22.20
CA SER A 394 -3.91 -13.75 -20.76
C SER A 394 -5.37 -13.65 -20.31
N ASP A 395 -5.81 -14.62 -19.49
CA ASP A 395 -7.16 -14.68 -18.92
C ASP A 395 -7.22 -13.94 -17.57
N PHE A 396 -7.64 -12.67 -17.65
CA PHE A 396 -7.81 -11.82 -16.48
C PHE A 396 -8.84 -12.33 -15.48
N LEU A 397 -9.86 -13.07 -15.93
CA LEU A 397 -10.83 -13.65 -15.02
C LEU A 397 -10.19 -14.81 -14.24
N GLU A 398 -9.49 -15.72 -14.93
CA GLU A 398 -8.74 -16.80 -14.28
C GLU A 398 -7.75 -16.24 -13.23
N PHE A 399 -7.00 -15.21 -13.59
CA PHE A 399 -6.10 -14.53 -12.66
C PHE A 399 -6.84 -13.99 -11.44
N MET A 400 -7.93 -13.24 -11.63
CA MET A 400 -8.66 -12.65 -10.52
C MET A 400 -9.29 -13.70 -9.60
N ILE A 401 -9.81 -14.79 -10.15
CA ILE A 401 -10.36 -15.91 -9.37
C ILE A 401 -9.26 -16.55 -8.52
N ASN A 402 -8.15 -16.96 -9.14
CA ASN A 402 -7.11 -17.74 -8.47
C ASN A 402 -6.26 -16.92 -7.48
N PHE A 403 -6.05 -15.63 -7.73
CA PHE A 403 -5.19 -14.80 -6.86
C PHE A 403 -5.95 -14.13 -5.71
N TYR A 404 -7.26 -13.94 -5.84
CA TYR A 404 -8.02 -13.07 -4.94
C TYR A 404 -9.29 -13.69 -4.35
N THR A 405 -9.62 -14.94 -4.69
CA THR A 405 -10.78 -15.66 -4.12
C THR A 405 -10.40 -17.07 -3.68
N TRP A 406 -11.22 -17.66 -2.82
CA TRP A 406 -11.09 -19.06 -2.38
C TRP A 406 -12.20 -19.94 -2.95
N SER A 407 -12.01 -21.26 -2.89
CA SER A 407 -13.04 -22.25 -3.23
C SER A 407 -14.36 -21.97 -2.50
N GLU A 408 -15.47 -22.36 -3.14
CA GLU A 408 -16.86 -22.13 -2.74
C GLU A 408 -17.29 -20.66 -2.68
N ASN A 409 -16.39 -19.71 -2.93
CA ASN A 409 -16.72 -18.29 -2.95
C ASN A 409 -17.70 -17.95 -4.08
N THR A 410 -18.52 -16.92 -3.85
CA THR A 410 -19.39 -16.34 -4.88
C THR A 410 -18.68 -15.17 -5.56
N ILE A 411 -18.75 -15.14 -6.89
CA ILE A 411 -18.16 -14.12 -7.75
C ILE A 411 -19.29 -13.47 -8.52
N SER A 412 -19.46 -12.17 -8.34
CA SER A 412 -20.37 -11.39 -9.16
C SER A 412 -19.64 -11.02 -10.45
N TYR A 413 -20.07 -11.59 -11.56
CA TYR A 413 -19.58 -11.28 -12.89
C TYR A 413 -20.53 -10.29 -13.54
N ILE A 414 -20.05 -9.07 -13.77
CA ILE A 414 -20.82 -7.93 -14.25
C ILE A 414 -20.41 -7.62 -15.68
N SER A 415 -21.30 -7.90 -16.63
CA SER A 415 -21.05 -7.64 -18.05
C SER A 415 -22.36 -7.64 -18.83
N ASN A 416 -22.37 -7.12 -20.05
CA ASN A 416 -23.50 -7.27 -20.96
C ASN A 416 -23.66 -8.72 -21.41
N ASN A 417 -22.54 -9.43 -21.60
CA ASN A 417 -22.52 -10.84 -22.02
C ASN A 417 -22.40 -11.73 -20.79
N LYS A 418 -23.30 -12.70 -20.62
CA LYS A 418 -23.23 -13.66 -19.49
C LYS A 418 -22.13 -14.70 -19.72
N LEU A 419 -21.58 -15.21 -18.63
CA LEU A 419 -20.83 -16.45 -18.64
C LEU A 419 -21.79 -17.64 -18.64
N ASP A 420 -21.59 -18.58 -19.55
CA ASP A 420 -22.39 -19.81 -19.63
C ASP A 420 -22.15 -20.75 -18.44
N LYS A 421 -20.97 -20.63 -17.79
CA LYS A 421 -20.58 -21.45 -16.65
C LYS A 421 -21.13 -20.86 -15.35
N SER A 422 -21.92 -21.64 -14.61
CA SER A 422 -22.38 -21.31 -13.25
C SER A 422 -21.32 -21.56 -12.17
N ASN A 423 -20.26 -22.29 -12.50
CA ASN A 423 -19.12 -22.56 -11.62
C ASN A 423 -17.80 -22.55 -12.43
N ILE A 424 -16.77 -21.90 -11.89
CA ILE A 424 -15.43 -21.86 -12.46
C ILE A 424 -14.42 -22.05 -11.34
N PHE A 425 -13.50 -23.02 -11.47
CA PHE A 425 -12.50 -23.36 -10.45
C PHE A 425 -13.10 -23.58 -9.06
N ASP A 426 -14.27 -24.22 -8.95
CA ASP A 426 -15.00 -24.40 -7.69
C ASP A 426 -15.49 -23.10 -7.03
N ARG A 427 -15.65 -22.01 -7.80
CA ARG A 427 -16.31 -20.77 -7.36
C ARG A 427 -17.64 -20.62 -8.07
N LYS A 428 -18.66 -20.16 -7.35
CA LYS A 428 -19.99 -19.90 -7.89
C LYS A 428 -19.97 -18.57 -8.65
N ILE A 429 -20.49 -18.57 -9.88
CA ILE A 429 -20.64 -17.35 -10.68
C ILE A 429 -22.08 -16.85 -10.58
N ASP A 430 -22.23 -15.58 -10.20
CA ASP A 430 -23.47 -14.83 -10.25
C ASP A 430 -23.39 -13.79 -11.38
N ASN A 431 -24.21 -13.95 -12.41
CA ASN A 431 -24.18 -13.11 -13.60
C ASN A 431 -25.09 -11.90 -13.45
N ILE A 432 -24.53 -10.69 -13.49
CA ILE A 432 -25.25 -9.43 -13.40
C ILE A 432 -25.11 -8.69 -14.74
N ASN A 433 -26.24 -8.32 -15.36
CA ASN A 433 -26.19 -7.53 -16.59
C ASN A 433 -25.88 -6.06 -16.26
N ILE A 434 -24.78 -5.54 -16.79
CA ILE A 434 -24.37 -4.14 -16.59
C ILE A 434 -25.41 -3.15 -17.14
N ASN A 435 -26.16 -3.50 -18.18
CA ASN A 435 -27.18 -2.65 -18.78
C ASN A 435 -28.46 -2.51 -17.93
N ASN A 436 -28.55 -3.24 -16.81
CA ASN A 436 -29.64 -3.04 -15.84
C ASN A 436 -29.47 -1.75 -15.03
N PHE A 437 -28.31 -1.09 -15.10
CA PHE A 437 -28.02 0.14 -14.39
C PHE A 437 -28.03 1.34 -15.35
N ILE A 438 -28.27 2.55 -14.81
CA ILE A 438 -28.27 3.78 -15.60
C ILE A 438 -26.85 4.30 -15.85
N LYS A 439 -26.65 4.94 -17.01
CA LYS A 439 -25.41 5.69 -17.32
C LYS A 439 -25.39 6.99 -16.50
N ASN A 440 -24.32 7.27 -15.77
CA ASN A 440 -24.25 8.43 -14.89
C ASN A 440 -22.82 8.97 -14.70
N GLU A 441 -22.19 9.44 -15.77
CA GLU A 441 -20.81 9.96 -15.72
C GLU A 441 -20.68 11.27 -14.92
N SER A 442 -21.76 12.03 -14.73
CA SER A 442 -21.73 13.29 -13.98
C SER A 442 -21.32 13.10 -12.52
N LYS A 443 -21.57 11.91 -11.95
CA LYS A 443 -21.11 11.54 -10.59
C LYS A 443 -19.60 11.69 -10.39
N PHE A 444 -18.81 11.66 -11.46
CA PHE A 444 -17.39 11.96 -11.38
C PHE A 444 -17.12 13.40 -10.92
N TYR A 445 -17.86 14.36 -11.46
CA TYR A 445 -17.69 15.78 -11.18
C TYR A 445 -18.28 16.18 -9.82
N ASP A 446 -19.13 15.33 -9.22
CA ASP A 446 -19.66 15.50 -7.87
C ASP A 446 -18.63 15.14 -6.77
N LEU A 447 -17.46 14.60 -7.13
CA LEU A 447 -16.43 14.22 -6.16
C LEU A 447 -15.83 15.46 -5.47
N PRO A 448 -15.71 15.49 -4.13
CA PRO A 448 -15.08 16.60 -3.42
C PRO A 448 -13.63 16.88 -3.86
N LEU A 449 -12.92 15.86 -4.35
CA LEU A 449 -11.58 16.02 -4.93
C LEU A 449 -11.60 16.85 -6.22
N VAL A 450 -12.55 16.57 -7.11
CA VAL A 450 -12.65 17.24 -8.41
C VAL A 450 -13.10 18.69 -8.20
N ASP A 451 -14.07 18.90 -7.32
CA ASP A 451 -14.50 20.24 -6.88
C ASP A 451 -13.32 21.05 -6.34
N LEU A 452 -12.55 20.50 -5.38
CA LEU A 452 -11.41 21.19 -4.78
C LEU A 452 -10.34 21.62 -5.79
N ILE A 453 -9.96 20.72 -6.70
CA ILE A 453 -8.92 21.01 -7.71
C ILE A 453 -9.45 22.04 -8.73
N THR A 454 -10.73 21.95 -9.10
CA THR A 454 -11.37 22.91 -10.00
C THR A 454 -11.44 24.30 -9.38
N GLU A 455 -11.85 24.38 -8.11
CA GLU A 455 -11.94 25.64 -7.38
C GLU A 455 -10.57 26.29 -7.20
N PHE A 456 -9.54 25.49 -6.90
CA PHE A 456 -8.17 25.97 -6.88
C PHE A 456 -7.72 26.54 -8.23
N ASN A 457 -8.03 25.85 -9.35
CA ASN A 457 -7.68 26.34 -10.69
C ASN A 457 -8.36 27.68 -11.04
N ASN A 458 -9.63 27.83 -10.67
CA ASN A 458 -10.43 29.03 -10.94
C ASN A 458 -9.93 30.25 -10.16
N ASN A 459 -9.48 30.04 -8.91
CA ASN A 459 -9.00 31.10 -8.02
C ASN A 459 -7.49 31.35 -8.09
N LEU A 460 -6.78 30.67 -9.01
CA LEU A 460 -5.35 30.84 -9.12
C LEU A 460 -5.01 32.26 -9.66
N SER A 461 -4.53 33.11 -8.76
CA SER A 461 -3.91 34.40 -9.08
C SER A 461 -2.47 34.37 -8.55
N GLU A 462 -1.50 34.19 -9.44
CA GLU A 462 -0.10 34.09 -9.00
C GLU A 462 0.36 35.42 -8.39
N LYS A 463 0.95 35.35 -7.20
CA LYS A 463 1.69 36.49 -6.64
C LYS A 463 2.93 36.72 -7.52
N LEU A 464 2.98 37.86 -8.21
CA LEU A 464 4.07 38.24 -9.14
C LEU A 464 5.44 38.47 -8.46
N ASN A 465 5.60 38.15 -7.19
CA ASN A 465 6.69 38.64 -6.36
C ASN A 465 8.05 37.92 -6.55
N ASP A 466 8.13 36.87 -7.37
CA ASP A 466 9.34 36.02 -7.50
C ASP A 466 10.02 36.06 -8.88
N ILE A 467 9.69 37.01 -9.76
CA ILE A 467 10.27 37.07 -11.13
C ILE A 467 11.80 37.40 -11.11
N GLU A 468 12.34 37.90 -9.99
CA GLU A 468 13.61 38.65 -10.01
C GLU A 468 14.92 37.89 -9.74
N SER A 469 14.95 36.60 -9.35
CA SER A 469 16.21 36.05 -8.79
C SER A 469 17.00 35.01 -9.58
N LEU A 470 16.47 34.34 -10.62
CA LEU A 470 17.24 33.32 -11.37
C LEU A 470 16.82 33.29 -12.84
N ASN A 471 17.62 33.95 -13.70
CA ASN A 471 17.46 33.93 -15.16
C ASN A 471 18.84 33.83 -15.82
N VAL A 472 19.57 32.74 -15.56
CA VAL A 472 20.77 32.42 -16.34
C VAL A 472 20.34 31.59 -17.54
N ASN A 473 20.33 32.23 -18.71
CA ASN A 473 20.03 31.58 -19.98
C ASN A 473 21.34 31.19 -20.67
N HIS A 474 21.42 29.95 -21.14
CA HIS A 474 22.54 29.49 -21.95
C HIS A 474 22.04 28.85 -23.24
N LEU A 475 22.52 29.37 -24.38
CA LEU A 475 22.31 28.77 -25.69
C LEU A 475 23.44 27.78 -25.98
N ILE A 476 23.09 26.55 -26.30
CA ILE A 476 23.99 25.48 -26.72
C ILE A 476 23.48 24.96 -28.06
N ASN A 477 24.14 25.34 -29.15
CA ASN A 477 23.69 25.10 -30.53
C ASN A 477 22.23 25.55 -30.78
N GLN A 478 21.27 24.63 -30.85
CA GLN A 478 19.85 24.91 -31.11
C GLN A 478 18.99 24.86 -29.82
N SER A 479 19.61 24.58 -28.67
CA SER A 479 18.93 24.36 -27.39
C SER A 479 19.25 25.47 -26.40
N THR A 480 18.21 26.07 -25.84
CA THR A 480 18.31 27.05 -24.76
C THR A 480 17.99 26.37 -23.44
N ILE A 481 18.89 26.44 -22.47
CA ILE A 481 18.64 25.99 -21.10
C ILE A 481 18.56 27.20 -20.17
N ILE A 482 17.66 27.12 -19.19
CA ILE A 482 17.34 28.21 -18.27
C ILE A 482 17.38 27.68 -16.85
N ASN A 483 18.22 28.27 -15.99
CA ASN A 483 18.13 28.01 -14.55
C ASN A 483 17.02 28.89 -13.95
N GLY A 484 15.89 28.29 -13.59
CA GLY A 484 14.74 29.02 -13.08
C GLY A 484 13.48 28.17 -12.93
N ASN A 485 12.46 28.74 -12.28
CA ASN A 485 11.18 28.07 -12.07
C ASN A 485 10.31 28.14 -13.33
N SER A 486 10.05 26.98 -13.96
CA SER A 486 9.25 26.90 -15.18
C SER A 486 7.81 27.39 -14.98
N THR A 487 7.20 27.16 -13.81
CA THR A 487 5.84 27.62 -13.51
C THR A 487 5.73 29.15 -13.63
N THR A 488 6.65 29.87 -13.00
CA THR A 488 6.67 31.34 -13.02
C THR A 488 7.08 31.89 -14.40
N LEU A 489 8.15 31.36 -14.99
CA LEU A 489 8.72 31.91 -16.22
C LEU A 489 7.83 31.66 -17.44
N LEU A 490 7.24 30.48 -17.58
CA LEU A 490 6.34 30.16 -18.70
C LEU A 490 5.03 30.97 -18.67
N ASN A 491 4.63 31.47 -17.50
CA ASN A 491 3.42 32.28 -17.35
C ASN A 491 3.64 33.75 -17.79
N THR A 492 4.87 34.14 -18.13
CA THR A 492 5.16 35.46 -18.70
C THR A 492 4.69 35.58 -20.15
N ASN A 493 4.47 36.81 -20.61
CA ASN A 493 4.12 37.07 -22.01
C ASN A 493 5.20 36.62 -23.02
N LEU A 494 6.43 36.34 -22.56
CA LEU A 494 7.55 35.92 -23.41
C LEU A 494 7.32 34.56 -24.07
N TYR A 495 6.69 33.63 -23.34
CA TYR A 495 6.55 32.23 -23.77
C TYR A 495 5.14 31.85 -24.20
N LYS A 496 4.20 32.80 -24.18
CA LYS A 496 2.81 32.57 -24.57
C LYS A 496 2.74 32.05 -26.01
N GLU A 497 2.04 30.93 -26.21
CA GLU A 497 1.82 30.29 -27.52
C GLU A 497 3.10 30.15 -28.38
N THR A 498 4.20 29.78 -27.74
CA THR A 498 5.54 29.69 -28.35
C THR A 498 5.92 28.27 -28.77
N PHE A 499 5.51 27.26 -28.01
CA PHE A 499 5.99 25.89 -28.17
C PHE A 499 5.04 25.00 -28.97
N ASP A 500 5.59 24.11 -29.80
CA ASP A 500 4.81 23.14 -30.58
C ASP A 500 4.59 21.83 -29.79
N LEU A 501 5.60 21.43 -29.03
CA LEU A 501 5.64 20.20 -28.27
C LEU A 501 6.28 20.44 -26.91
N SER A 502 5.71 19.88 -25.85
CA SER A 502 6.36 19.75 -24.55
C SER A 502 6.62 18.26 -24.26
N VAL A 503 7.82 17.90 -23.81
CA VAL A 503 8.17 16.54 -23.40
C VAL A 503 8.87 16.60 -22.05
N THR A 504 8.37 15.86 -21.08
CA THR A 504 8.98 15.89 -19.74
C THR A 504 8.73 14.63 -18.92
N SER A 505 9.43 14.57 -17.78
CA SER A 505 9.11 13.71 -16.66
C SER A 505 9.17 14.59 -15.39
N PRO A 506 8.04 14.92 -14.77
CA PRO A 506 8.00 15.78 -13.59
C PRO A 506 8.73 15.14 -12.39
N PRO A 507 8.98 15.89 -11.31
CA PRO A 507 9.23 15.27 -10.02
C PRO A 507 7.98 14.46 -9.58
N TYR A 508 8.19 13.21 -9.16
CA TYR A 508 7.09 12.38 -8.64
C TYR A 508 6.92 12.66 -7.16
N PHE A 509 5.68 12.64 -6.67
CA PHE A 509 5.33 12.91 -5.27
C PHE A 509 6.26 12.17 -4.30
N ASN A 510 7.08 12.91 -3.54
CA ASN A 510 7.96 12.39 -2.48
C ASN A 510 8.90 11.23 -2.86
N ALA A 511 9.05 10.91 -4.15
CA ALA A 511 9.85 9.77 -4.62
C ALA A 511 11.37 10.01 -4.49
N ARG A 512 11.77 11.26 -4.25
CA ARG A 512 13.16 11.71 -4.17
C ARG A 512 13.33 12.80 -3.12
N GLU A 513 14.52 12.89 -2.54
CA GLU A 513 14.83 13.83 -1.45
C GLU A 513 14.68 15.31 -1.86
N TYR A 514 14.87 15.63 -3.14
CA TYR A 514 14.76 17.00 -3.67
C TYR A 514 13.32 17.44 -3.98
N SER A 515 12.31 16.59 -3.74
CA SER A 515 10.91 16.88 -4.06
C SER A 515 10.03 16.34 -2.94
N GLN A 516 9.65 17.23 -2.02
CA GLN A 516 8.90 16.88 -0.81
C GLN A 516 7.69 17.80 -0.65
N TRP A 517 6.52 17.19 -0.43
CA TRP A 517 5.26 17.84 -0.12
C TRP A 517 4.63 17.19 1.11
N ASP A 518 3.93 17.98 1.92
CA ASP A 518 3.31 17.48 3.16
C ASP A 518 2.26 16.40 2.89
N ASN A 519 1.49 16.54 1.80
CA ASN A 519 0.52 15.56 1.35
C ASN A 519 0.33 15.59 -0.17
N LEU A 520 -0.34 14.56 -0.69
CA LEU A 520 -0.57 14.36 -2.12
C LEU A 520 -1.33 15.51 -2.78
N ILE A 521 -2.33 16.13 -2.11
CA ILE A 521 -3.14 17.19 -2.71
C ILE A 521 -2.31 18.45 -2.98
N LEU A 522 -1.38 18.79 -2.08
CA LEU A 522 -0.48 19.94 -2.29
C LEU A 522 0.43 19.73 -3.50
N TYR A 523 0.92 18.50 -3.70
CA TYR A 523 1.64 18.12 -4.92
C TYR A 523 0.78 18.30 -6.17
N LEU A 524 -0.50 17.91 -6.13
CA LEU A 524 -1.42 18.10 -7.26
C LEU A 524 -1.63 19.58 -7.58
N PHE A 525 -1.71 20.45 -6.57
CA PHE A 525 -1.80 21.90 -6.76
C PHE A 525 -0.56 22.47 -7.47
N ASP A 526 0.65 22.08 -7.05
CA ASP A 526 1.87 22.52 -7.73
C ASP A 526 1.97 22.00 -9.17
N MET A 527 1.63 20.73 -9.40
CA MET A 527 1.60 20.17 -10.75
C MET A 527 0.55 20.85 -11.62
N LEU A 528 -0.60 21.24 -11.06
CA LEU A 528 -1.63 22.00 -11.76
C LEU A 528 -1.15 23.37 -12.21
N ARG A 529 -0.46 24.10 -11.33
CA ARG A 529 0.12 25.41 -11.67
C ARG A 529 1.09 25.30 -12.84
N ASN A 530 2.00 24.32 -12.79
CA ASN A 530 2.93 24.09 -13.88
C ASN A 530 2.21 23.68 -15.17
N ALA A 531 1.24 22.76 -15.09
CA ALA A 531 0.45 22.34 -16.25
C ALA A 531 -0.28 23.53 -16.90
N LYS A 532 -0.80 24.48 -16.11
CA LYS A 532 -1.45 25.72 -16.60
C LYS A 532 -0.46 26.66 -17.29
N ALA A 533 0.76 26.78 -16.76
CA ALA A 533 1.82 27.55 -17.40
C ALA A 533 2.24 26.93 -18.74
N VAL A 534 2.42 25.60 -18.78
CA VAL A 534 2.69 24.84 -20.01
C VAL A 534 1.55 25.01 -21.02
N TYR A 535 0.29 24.88 -20.59
CA TYR A 535 -0.89 25.07 -21.45
C TYR A 535 -0.89 26.44 -22.14
N SER A 536 -0.59 27.50 -21.38
CA SER A 536 -0.51 28.87 -21.89
C SER A 536 0.66 29.06 -22.87
N SER A 537 1.77 28.36 -22.64
CA SER A 537 2.97 28.45 -23.47
C SER A 537 2.89 27.67 -24.79
N LEU A 538 2.00 26.68 -24.88
CA LEU A 538 1.81 25.87 -26.08
C LEU A 538 0.97 26.61 -27.13
N LYS A 539 1.38 26.49 -28.39
CA LYS A 539 0.60 26.93 -29.55
C LYS A 539 -0.74 26.21 -29.62
N LYS A 540 -1.65 26.74 -30.45
CA LYS A 540 -2.85 26.01 -30.85
C LYS A 540 -2.46 24.64 -31.41
N ASN A 541 -3.13 23.58 -30.93
CA ASN A 541 -2.85 22.18 -31.26
C ASN A 541 -1.50 21.64 -30.75
N GLY A 542 -0.77 22.40 -29.93
CA GLY A 542 0.45 21.93 -29.28
C GLY A 542 0.18 20.72 -28.38
N VAL A 543 1.12 19.79 -28.35
CA VAL A 543 1.01 18.53 -27.61
C VAL A 543 1.93 18.57 -26.39
N TYR A 544 1.48 17.97 -25.29
CA TYR A 544 2.30 17.74 -24.10
C TYR A 544 2.40 16.23 -23.84
N ALA A 545 3.61 15.70 -23.90
CA ALA A 545 3.96 14.33 -23.52
C ALA A 545 4.55 14.31 -22.11
N TYR A 546 3.88 13.62 -21.19
CA TYR A 546 4.17 13.63 -19.76
C TYR A 546 4.42 12.21 -19.24
N ASN A 547 5.67 11.92 -18.91
CA ASN A 547 6.07 10.61 -18.38
C ASN A 547 5.93 10.55 -16.85
N ILE A 548 5.02 9.73 -16.32
CA ILE A 548 4.82 9.57 -14.88
C ILE A 548 4.56 8.11 -14.47
N GLY A 549 5.19 7.69 -13.38
CA GLY A 549 4.98 6.38 -12.79
C GLY A 549 4.15 6.42 -11.51
N ASP A 550 3.35 5.39 -11.28
CA ASP A 550 2.72 5.17 -9.98
C ASP A 550 3.77 4.84 -8.92
N ILE A 551 3.55 5.33 -7.71
CA ILE A 551 4.48 5.14 -6.58
C ILE A 551 3.77 4.52 -5.39
N VAL A 552 4.55 4.00 -4.44
CA VAL A 552 4.04 3.59 -3.13
C VAL A 552 4.61 4.53 -2.08
N ASP A 553 3.75 5.33 -1.48
CA ASP A 553 4.10 6.26 -0.41
C ASP A 553 2.89 6.58 0.48
N LYS A 554 3.12 7.29 1.58
CA LYS A 554 2.09 7.86 2.45
C LYS A 554 1.48 9.09 1.78
N ASP A 555 0.20 9.04 1.46
CA ASP A 555 -0.48 10.20 0.86
C ASP A 555 -0.60 11.39 1.82
N ASN A 556 -0.60 11.12 3.14
CA ASN A 556 -0.80 12.06 4.25
C ASN A 556 -2.03 12.97 4.16
N VAL A 557 -2.97 12.70 3.25
CA VAL A 557 -4.13 13.58 2.97
C VAL A 557 -4.99 13.70 4.22
N TYR A 558 -5.36 12.55 4.79
CA TYR A 558 -6.19 12.53 6.00
C TYR A 558 -5.35 12.29 7.26
N VAL A 559 -4.38 11.38 7.21
CA VAL A 559 -3.57 11.03 8.38
C VAL A 559 -2.09 10.95 8.03
N THR A 560 -1.28 11.65 8.84
CA THR A 560 0.17 11.72 8.76
C THR A 560 0.83 10.55 9.50
N SER A 561 0.72 9.33 8.95
CA SER A 561 1.34 8.11 9.54
C SER A 561 1.50 7.00 8.50
N ASN A 562 2.17 5.90 8.86
CA ASN A 562 2.28 4.72 7.98
C ASN A 562 0.93 4.10 7.57
N MET A 563 -0.16 4.45 8.27
CA MET A 563 -1.53 4.03 7.91
C MET A 563 -1.95 4.49 6.51
N SER A 564 -1.48 5.66 6.05
CA SER A 564 -1.82 6.22 4.74
C SER A 564 -0.93 5.70 3.60
N SER A 565 -0.05 4.73 3.88
CA SER A 565 0.79 4.13 2.84
C SER A 565 -0.08 3.30 1.88
N LYS A 566 -0.12 3.74 0.62
CA LYS A 566 -0.79 3.04 -0.48
C LYS A 566 -0.09 3.31 -1.81
N ARG A 567 -0.50 2.58 -2.86
CA ARG A 567 -0.08 2.90 -4.23
C ARG A 567 -0.87 4.12 -4.69
N GLN A 568 -0.17 5.16 -5.13
CA GLN A 568 -0.76 6.40 -5.63
C GLN A 568 -0.84 6.32 -7.16
N ILE A 569 -2.04 6.48 -7.73
CA ILE A 569 -2.26 6.46 -9.19
C ILE A 569 -1.91 7.82 -9.79
N LEU A 570 -0.62 8.19 -9.74
CA LEU A 570 -0.18 9.52 -10.16
C LEU A 570 -0.57 9.80 -11.63
N GLY A 571 -0.55 8.79 -12.49
CA GLY A 571 -1.00 8.95 -13.88
C GLY A 571 -2.44 9.44 -14.01
N PHE A 572 -3.36 8.95 -13.19
CA PHE A 572 -4.77 9.36 -13.26
C PHE A 572 -4.99 10.73 -12.65
N TYR A 573 -4.28 11.06 -11.57
CA TYR A 573 -4.31 12.41 -11.01
C TYR A 573 -3.73 13.44 -11.99
N SER A 574 -2.69 13.11 -12.75
CA SER A 574 -2.18 13.98 -13.81
C SER A 574 -3.20 14.18 -14.93
N MET A 575 -3.91 13.13 -15.35
CA MET A 575 -5.00 13.25 -16.33
C MET A 575 -6.13 14.17 -15.84
N LEU A 576 -6.51 14.08 -14.56
CA LEU A 576 -7.47 15.00 -13.94
C LEU A 576 -6.98 16.45 -14.00
N ILE A 577 -5.72 16.69 -13.63
CA ILE A 577 -5.12 18.04 -13.69
C ILE A 577 -5.17 18.59 -15.11
N PHE A 578 -4.80 17.78 -16.10
CA PHE A 578 -4.80 18.20 -17.50
C PHE A 578 -6.20 18.54 -18.00
N GLU A 579 -7.21 17.73 -17.68
CA GLU A 579 -8.61 18.04 -18.02
C GLU A 579 -9.06 19.36 -17.37
N ILE A 580 -8.79 19.57 -16.08
CA ILE A 580 -9.19 20.80 -15.35
C ILE A 580 -8.50 22.05 -15.92
N VAL A 581 -7.24 21.93 -16.34
CA VAL A 581 -6.51 23.02 -16.99
C VAL A 581 -7.08 23.34 -18.39
N GLY A 582 -7.75 22.38 -19.02
CA GLY A 582 -8.40 22.53 -20.33
C GLY A 582 -7.68 21.81 -21.48
N PHE A 583 -6.79 20.86 -21.18
CA PHE A 583 -6.27 19.96 -22.20
C PHE A 583 -7.22 18.80 -22.48
N ASP A 584 -7.21 18.34 -23.73
CA ASP A 584 -7.80 17.07 -24.13
C ASP A 584 -6.81 15.91 -24.00
N ILE A 585 -7.22 14.78 -23.42
CA ILE A 585 -6.43 13.55 -23.43
C ILE A 585 -6.52 12.90 -24.81
N ILE A 586 -5.38 12.79 -25.48
CA ILE A 586 -5.30 12.22 -26.83
C ILE A 586 -4.73 10.80 -26.85
N GLY A 587 -4.02 10.38 -25.81
CA GLY A 587 -3.58 9.00 -25.64
C GLY A 587 -2.70 8.79 -24.41
N ASN A 588 -2.35 7.53 -24.18
CA ASN A 588 -1.44 7.13 -23.12
C ASN A 588 -0.68 5.89 -23.61
N ASP A 589 0.63 6.02 -23.73
CA ASP A 589 1.52 4.89 -24.00
C ASP A 589 2.10 4.36 -22.69
N ILE A 590 2.60 3.12 -22.74
CA ILE A 590 3.12 2.43 -21.59
C ILE A 590 4.60 2.15 -21.82
N TRP A 591 5.45 2.76 -21.00
CA TRP A 591 6.87 2.44 -20.97
C TRP A 591 7.08 1.22 -20.07
N ASP A 592 7.34 0.05 -20.67
CA ASP A 592 7.74 -1.16 -19.93
C ASP A 592 9.24 -1.08 -19.61
N LYS A 593 9.57 -1.05 -18.32
CA LYS A 593 10.94 -0.99 -17.80
C LYS A 593 11.57 -2.38 -17.64
N GLY A 594 10.85 -3.43 -17.97
CA GLY A 594 11.23 -4.81 -17.68
C GLY A 594 11.11 -5.13 -16.19
N GLU A 595 11.70 -6.26 -15.77
CA GLU A 595 11.61 -6.69 -14.38
C GLU A 595 12.49 -5.83 -13.46
N VAL A 596 11.84 -5.17 -12.50
CA VAL A 596 12.51 -4.39 -11.46
C VAL A 596 12.69 -5.20 -10.17
N GLN A 597 13.72 -4.86 -9.38
CA GLN A 597 13.90 -5.48 -8.07
C GLN A 597 12.73 -5.15 -7.14
N SER A 598 11.95 -6.16 -6.76
CA SER A 598 10.75 -5.98 -5.94
C SER A 598 10.47 -7.18 -5.02
N LYS A 599 9.92 -6.89 -3.83
CA LYS A 599 9.44 -7.91 -2.88
C LYS A 599 7.96 -8.29 -3.10
N ARG A 600 7.25 -7.67 -4.05
CA ARG A 600 5.79 -7.89 -4.24
C ARG A 600 5.42 -9.33 -4.61
N ASN A 601 6.34 -10.08 -5.22
CA ASN A 601 6.16 -11.48 -5.62
C ASN A 601 7.21 -12.41 -4.96
N SER A 602 7.72 -12.06 -3.77
CA SER A 602 8.72 -12.88 -3.07
C SER A 602 8.14 -13.92 -2.11
N SER A 603 6.81 -13.94 -1.93
CA SER A 603 6.14 -14.95 -1.10
C SER A 603 6.35 -16.35 -1.68
N SER A 604 6.64 -17.33 -0.83
CA SER A 604 6.66 -18.75 -1.19
C SER A 604 5.27 -19.38 -1.17
N ASN A 605 4.26 -18.70 -0.61
CA ASN A 605 2.90 -19.22 -0.53
C ASN A 605 2.16 -19.00 -1.85
N SER A 606 1.87 -20.09 -2.57
CA SER A 606 1.06 -20.10 -3.80
C SER A 606 -0.45 -20.19 -3.50
N PHE A 607 -0.94 -19.36 -2.58
CA PHE A 607 -2.36 -19.28 -2.22
C PHE A 607 -2.91 -17.86 -2.46
N PRO A 608 -4.24 -17.70 -2.65
CA PRO A 608 -4.87 -16.41 -2.83
C PRO A 608 -4.51 -15.40 -1.72
N GLY A 609 -4.30 -14.14 -2.10
CA GLY A 609 -4.00 -13.05 -1.18
C GLY A 609 -2.54 -12.95 -0.70
N PHE A 610 -1.62 -13.75 -1.23
CA PHE A 610 -0.18 -13.71 -0.90
C PHE A 610 0.73 -13.26 -2.04
N LEU A 611 0.27 -13.34 -3.30
CA LEU A 611 1.05 -12.98 -4.48
C LEU A 611 0.48 -11.72 -5.12
N ARG A 612 1.35 -10.84 -5.60
CA ARG A 612 0.98 -9.62 -6.32
C ARG A 612 1.96 -9.37 -7.47
N PRO A 613 1.50 -8.83 -8.62
CA PRO A 613 2.39 -8.46 -9.71
C PRO A 613 3.44 -7.44 -9.31
N ILE A 614 4.62 -7.52 -9.93
CA ILE A 614 5.67 -6.52 -9.85
C ILE A 614 5.28 -5.34 -10.74
N ASN A 615 5.44 -4.11 -10.24
CA ASN A 615 5.21 -2.91 -11.03
C ASN A 615 6.39 -2.67 -11.98
N CYS A 616 6.14 -2.73 -13.28
CA CYS A 616 7.17 -2.71 -14.31
C CYS A 616 7.05 -1.53 -15.26
N TYR A 617 6.00 -0.70 -15.21
CA TYR A 617 5.78 0.33 -16.23
C TYR A 617 5.63 1.76 -15.70
N GLU A 618 5.69 2.72 -16.61
CA GLU A 618 5.29 4.13 -16.42
C GLU A 618 4.34 4.57 -17.55
N HIS A 619 3.54 5.59 -17.26
CA HIS A 619 2.63 6.20 -18.22
C HIS A 619 3.35 7.27 -19.03
N ILE A 620 3.12 7.30 -20.33
CA ILE A 620 3.46 8.44 -21.20
C ILE A 620 2.14 9.04 -21.67
N ILE A 621 1.67 10.03 -20.92
CA ILE A 621 0.38 10.66 -21.16
C ILE A 621 0.55 11.73 -22.24
N TYR A 622 -0.32 11.69 -23.24
CA TYR A 622 -0.36 12.70 -24.30
C TYR A 622 -1.62 13.54 -24.17
N VAL A 623 -1.45 14.85 -24.04
CA VAL A 623 -2.55 15.81 -23.97
C VAL A 623 -2.37 16.95 -24.97
N GLN A 624 -3.47 17.58 -25.41
CA GLN A 624 -3.46 18.59 -26.47
C GLN A 624 -4.42 19.74 -26.15
N LYS A 625 -4.07 20.99 -26.50
CA LYS A 625 -4.91 22.19 -26.25
C LYS A 625 -6.26 22.16 -26.97
N ASN A 626 -6.33 21.45 -28.10
CA ASN A 626 -7.57 21.13 -28.81
C ASN A 626 -7.37 19.77 -29.47
N LYS A 627 -8.25 18.81 -29.18
CA LYS A 627 -8.16 17.46 -29.74
C LYS A 627 -8.28 17.47 -31.26
N THR A 628 -7.16 17.22 -31.92
CA THR A 628 -7.07 16.93 -33.36
C THR A 628 -6.47 15.55 -33.62
N LEU A 629 -5.85 14.96 -32.59
CA LEU A 629 -5.19 13.67 -32.63
C LEU A 629 -5.87 12.67 -31.69
N SER A 630 -5.78 11.39 -32.04
CA SER A 630 -6.09 10.27 -31.14
C SER A 630 -5.03 9.20 -31.33
N LEU A 631 -4.39 8.81 -30.24
CA LEU A 631 -3.29 7.87 -30.22
C LEU A 631 -3.73 6.60 -29.52
N GLN A 632 -3.76 5.49 -30.28
CA GLN A 632 -3.90 4.17 -29.71
C GLN A 632 -2.70 3.84 -28.82
N THR A 633 -2.95 3.21 -27.68
CA THR A 633 -1.92 2.83 -26.71
C THR A 633 -0.91 1.89 -27.34
N LYS A 634 0.37 2.21 -27.16
CA LYS A 634 1.49 1.31 -27.44
C LYS A 634 2.24 1.01 -26.16
N VAL A 635 2.60 -0.26 -25.97
CA VAL A 635 3.55 -0.68 -24.94
C VAL A 635 4.93 -0.74 -25.58
N LYS A 636 5.91 -0.09 -24.97
CA LYS A 636 7.29 -0.08 -25.46
C LYS A 636 8.25 -0.46 -24.34
N GLU A 637 8.90 -1.61 -24.52
CA GLU A 637 9.98 -2.04 -23.64
C GLU A 637 11.26 -1.23 -23.91
N ILE A 638 11.73 -0.53 -22.89
CA ILE A 638 12.96 0.27 -22.91
C ILE A 638 13.65 0.11 -21.55
N ASP A 639 14.89 -0.38 -21.54
CA ASP A 639 15.68 -0.49 -20.31
C ASP A 639 15.87 0.87 -19.63
N THR A 640 15.85 0.85 -18.30
CA THR A 640 16.20 2.03 -17.49
C THR A 640 17.69 2.38 -17.63
N VAL A 641 18.04 3.66 -17.45
CA VAL A 641 19.43 4.11 -17.48
C VAL A 641 20.21 3.46 -16.31
N ARG A 642 21.29 2.74 -16.62
CA ARG A 642 22.20 2.19 -15.61
C ARG A 642 22.93 3.33 -14.89
N LYS A 643 22.51 3.62 -13.66
CA LYS A 643 23.01 4.75 -12.86
C LYS A 643 24.43 4.53 -12.34
N ILE A 644 24.76 3.29 -12.00
CA ILE A 644 26.02 2.93 -11.34
C ILE A 644 26.81 2.01 -12.27
N ASN A 645 28.07 2.37 -12.56
CA ASN A 645 28.97 1.50 -13.31
C ASN A 645 29.48 0.35 -12.42
N SER A 646 30.22 -0.62 -12.99
CA SER A 646 30.81 -1.73 -12.22
C SER A 646 31.82 -1.29 -11.15
N LYS A 647 32.17 0.00 -11.08
CA LYS A 647 33.08 0.61 -10.10
C LYS A 647 32.36 1.43 -9.02
N GLY A 648 31.03 1.48 -9.00
CA GLY A 648 30.26 2.20 -7.97
C GLY A 648 30.05 3.68 -8.25
N GLU A 649 30.49 4.21 -9.39
CA GLU A 649 30.39 5.63 -9.72
C GLU A 649 29.05 5.94 -10.41
N ASN A 650 28.39 7.01 -9.98
CA ASN A 650 27.18 7.49 -10.65
C ASN A 650 27.57 8.19 -11.95
N LYS A 651 27.46 7.48 -13.08
CA LYS A 651 27.89 7.96 -14.40
C LYS A 651 27.14 9.21 -14.88
N TYR A 652 25.94 9.47 -14.34
CA TYR A 652 25.03 10.48 -14.89
C TYR A 652 24.80 11.69 -14.00
N GLY A 653 25.30 11.72 -12.75
CA GLY A 653 25.14 12.84 -11.80
C GLY A 653 23.70 13.11 -11.33
N HIS A 654 22.69 12.68 -12.09
CA HIS A 654 21.27 12.82 -11.81
C HIS A 654 20.68 11.52 -11.26
N THR A 655 19.79 11.62 -10.29
CA THR A 655 19.24 10.44 -9.61
C THR A 655 18.15 9.72 -10.42
N ALA A 656 17.58 10.33 -11.47
CA ALA A 656 16.50 9.74 -12.27
C ALA A 656 16.37 10.27 -13.72
N PRO A 657 17.41 10.23 -14.57
CA PRO A 657 17.23 10.56 -15.99
C PRO A 657 16.41 9.47 -16.70
N TYR A 658 15.40 9.84 -17.49
CA TYR A 658 14.77 8.89 -18.40
C TYR A 658 15.68 8.64 -19.63
N PRO A 659 15.58 7.46 -20.30
CA PRO A 659 16.46 7.11 -21.41
C PRO A 659 16.23 7.97 -22.66
N GLU A 660 17.29 8.29 -23.41
CA GLU A 660 17.18 8.98 -24.72
C GLU A 660 16.25 8.23 -25.69
N LYS A 661 16.25 6.89 -25.64
CA LYS A 661 15.35 6.04 -26.45
C LYS A 661 13.86 6.31 -26.18
N LEU A 662 13.50 6.71 -24.95
CA LEU A 662 12.13 7.05 -24.58
C LEU A 662 11.70 8.34 -25.27
N VAL A 663 12.54 9.38 -25.24
CA VAL A 663 12.27 10.65 -25.96
C VAL A 663 12.20 10.42 -27.46
N GLN A 664 13.12 9.63 -28.02
CA GLN A 664 13.09 9.30 -29.44
C GLN A 664 11.79 8.58 -29.82
N PHE A 665 11.32 7.67 -28.97
CA PHE A 665 10.02 7.02 -29.16
C PHE A 665 8.88 8.05 -29.15
N ILE A 666 8.86 8.98 -28.18
CA ILE A 666 7.86 10.06 -28.11
C ILE A 666 7.90 10.93 -29.37
N PHE A 667 9.08 11.35 -29.82
CA PHE A 667 9.21 12.13 -31.04
C PHE A 667 8.68 11.35 -32.25
N ASN A 668 9.04 10.07 -32.40
CA ASN A 668 8.53 9.24 -33.50
C ASN A 668 7.00 9.02 -33.43
N ARG A 669 6.42 9.10 -32.23
CA ARG A 669 4.97 8.98 -32.04
C ARG A 669 4.21 10.24 -32.44
N LEU A 670 4.84 11.40 -32.31
CA LEU A 670 4.19 12.71 -32.47
C LEU A 670 4.58 13.43 -33.77
N LYS A 671 5.73 13.10 -34.37
CA LYS A 671 6.15 13.67 -35.66
C LYS A 671 5.15 13.30 -36.76
N THR A 672 4.63 14.29 -37.46
CA THR A 672 4.08 14.13 -38.80
C THR A 672 5.11 14.61 -39.82
N SER A 673 5.04 14.09 -41.06
CA SER A 673 5.96 14.43 -42.16
C SER A 673 5.94 15.91 -42.60
N GLU A 674 5.12 16.75 -41.96
CA GLU A 674 4.86 18.15 -42.34
C GLU A 674 5.43 19.18 -41.35
N GLN A 675 6.02 18.74 -40.23
CA GLN A 675 6.52 19.63 -39.19
C GLN A 675 8.02 19.93 -39.33
N GLU A 676 8.35 20.84 -40.25
CA GLU A 676 9.67 21.47 -40.27
C GLU A 676 9.76 22.51 -39.13
N ASN A 677 10.91 22.60 -38.44
CA ASN A 677 11.21 23.62 -37.44
C ASN A 677 10.35 23.63 -36.15
N ILE A 678 10.08 22.47 -35.55
CA ILE A 678 9.38 22.41 -34.23
C ILE A 678 10.24 22.99 -33.10
N LEU A 679 9.59 23.73 -32.20
CA LEU A 679 10.20 24.19 -30.95
C LEU A 679 9.67 23.38 -29.77
N ILE A 680 10.60 22.70 -29.08
CA ILE A 680 10.30 21.73 -28.02
C ILE A 680 10.55 22.35 -26.65
N LEU A 681 9.64 22.13 -25.71
CA LEU A 681 9.76 22.54 -24.32
C LEU A 681 10.05 21.33 -23.42
N ASP A 682 10.94 21.50 -22.45
CA ASP A 682 11.03 20.64 -21.26
C ASP A 682 10.93 21.49 -19.97
N PRO A 683 9.76 21.55 -19.30
CA PRO A 683 9.58 22.34 -18.09
C PRO A 683 10.31 21.78 -16.86
N PHE A 684 10.84 20.55 -16.94
CA PHE A 684 11.61 19.88 -15.88
C PHE A 684 12.84 19.22 -16.49
N LEU A 685 13.77 20.05 -17.00
CA LEU A 685 14.91 19.64 -17.81
C LEU A 685 15.79 18.57 -17.14
N GLY A 686 15.98 18.64 -15.82
CA GLY A 686 16.78 17.69 -15.05
C GLY A 686 18.19 17.59 -15.60
N SER A 687 18.49 16.46 -16.23
CA SER A 687 19.82 16.18 -16.79
C SER A 687 19.99 16.50 -18.28
N GLY A 688 19.01 17.14 -18.91
CA GLY A 688 19.10 17.61 -20.30
C GLY A 688 18.74 16.59 -21.37
N THR A 689 18.11 15.45 -21.04
CA THR A 689 17.84 14.37 -22.00
C THR A 689 16.99 14.83 -23.19
N THR A 690 15.91 15.60 -22.96
CA THR A 690 15.07 16.12 -24.06
C THR A 690 15.89 16.98 -25.02
N SER A 691 16.71 17.91 -24.50
CA SER A 691 17.55 18.78 -25.32
C SER A 691 18.59 17.99 -26.12
N ILE A 692 19.25 17.00 -25.51
CA ILE A 692 20.20 16.12 -26.21
C ILE A 692 19.53 15.42 -27.40
N VAL A 693 18.35 14.84 -27.20
CA VAL A 693 17.64 14.13 -28.28
C VAL A 693 17.09 15.11 -29.32
N SER A 694 16.72 16.32 -28.91
CA SER A 694 16.28 17.39 -29.81
C SER A 694 17.40 17.79 -30.75
N GLU A 695 18.60 18.06 -30.24
CA GLU A 695 19.79 18.35 -31.04
C GLU A 695 20.09 17.23 -32.06
N LYS A 696 20.09 15.97 -31.62
CA LYS A 696 20.32 14.80 -32.50
C LYS A 696 19.28 14.67 -33.63
N ASN A 697 18.09 15.24 -33.45
CA ASN A 697 17.02 15.26 -34.45
C ASN A 697 16.92 16.60 -35.18
N ASN A 698 17.87 17.52 -35.00
CA ASN A 698 17.86 18.88 -35.55
C ASN A 698 16.61 19.70 -35.16
N PHE A 699 16.17 19.55 -33.90
CA PHE A 699 15.09 20.35 -33.34
C PHE A 699 15.63 21.38 -32.36
N LYS A 700 14.93 22.53 -32.31
CA LYS A 700 15.18 23.55 -31.30
C LYS A 700 14.49 23.13 -30.00
N SER A 701 15.15 23.37 -28.88
CA SER A 701 14.56 23.09 -27.57
C SER A 701 14.76 24.23 -26.57
N VAL A 702 13.84 24.38 -25.63
CA VAL A 702 13.98 25.22 -24.45
C VAL A 702 13.70 24.37 -23.23
N GLY A 703 14.59 24.39 -22.24
CA GLY A 703 14.40 23.63 -21.01
C GLY A 703 14.69 24.43 -19.75
N PHE A 704 13.89 24.17 -18.71
CA PHE A 704 13.97 24.85 -17.43
C PHE A 704 14.39 23.87 -16.34
N GLU A 705 15.37 24.25 -15.54
CA GLU A 705 15.81 23.50 -14.36
C GLU A 705 15.93 24.43 -13.16
N LEU A 706 15.23 24.10 -12.06
CA LEU A 706 15.24 24.93 -10.86
C LEU A 706 16.53 24.75 -10.05
N ASN A 707 17.06 23.53 -9.98
CA ASN A 707 18.24 23.21 -9.20
C ASN A 707 19.53 23.54 -9.97
N GLU A 708 20.31 24.47 -9.45
CA GLU A 708 21.56 24.93 -10.08
C GLU A 708 22.56 23.78 -10.39
N SER A 709 22.65 22.76 -9.52
CA SER A 709 23.57 21.64 -9.76
C SER A 709 23.13 20.75 -10.92
N TYR A 710 21.82 20.53 -11.09
CA TYR A 710 21.28 19.80 -12.22
C TYR A 710 21.33 20.63 -13.51
N PHE A 711 21.17 21.95 -13.41
CA PHE A 711 21.35 22.87 -14.53
C PHE A 711 22.76 22.79 -15.11
N GLN A 712 23.80 22.88 -14.26
CA GLN A 712 25.20 22.74 -14.70
C GLN A 712 25.45 21.35 -15.30
N LEU A 713 24.92 20.29 -14.70
CA LEU A 713 25.00 18.94 -15.25
C LEU A 713 24.35 18.83 -16.64
N ALA A 714 23.16 19.41 -16.84
CA ALA A 714 22.48 19.41 -18.13
C ALA A 714 23.32 20.13 -19.19
N LYS A 715 23.87 21.31 -18.84
CA LYS A 715 24.76 22.09 -19.70
C LYS A 715 25.95 21.26 -20.20
N ASP A 716 26.67 20.63 -19.28
CA ASP A 716 27.84 19.81 -19.61
C ASP A 716 27.47 18.62 -20.49
N ARG A 717 26.37 17.93 -20.16
CA ARG A 717 25.92 16.76 -20.93
C ARG A 717 25.46 17.10 -22.34
N ILE A 718 24.73 18.21 -22.53
CA ILE A 718 24.30 18.67 -23.85
C ILE A 718 25.54 19.04 -24.68
N TYR A 719 26.48 19.80 -24.10
CA TYR A 719 27.72 20.18 -24.78
C TYR A 719 28.55 18.96 -25.20
N HIS A 720 28.73 17.97 -24.32
CA HIS A 720 29.46 16.75 -24.65
C HIS A 720 28.76 15.87 -25.69
N ALA A 721 27.43 15.85 -25.72
CA ALA A 721 26.67 15.06 -26.70
C ALA A 721 26.74 15.62 -28.12
N LEU A 722 27.11 16.90 -28.29
CA LEU A 722 27.29 17.56 -29.59
C LEU A 722 28.71 17.41 -30.16
N ASN A 723 29.69 17.14 -29.30
CA ASN A 723 31.11 17.07 -29.66
C ASN A 723 31.65 15.64 -29.79
N ASN A 724 30.79 14.62 -29.62
CA ASN A 724 31.07 13.20 -29.85
C ASN A 724 30.15 12.67 -30.94
#